data_AF-A0A8T2YW57-F1
#
_entry.id   AF-A0A8T2YW57-F1
#
_cell.length_a   1.000
_cell.length_b   1.000
_cell.length_c   1.000
_cell.angle_alpha   90.00
_cell.angle_beta   90.00
_cell.angle_gamma   90.00
#
_symmetry.space_group_name_H-M   'P 1'
#
loop_
_entity.id
_entity.type
_entity.pdbx_description
1 polymer ?
#
loop_
_entity_poly.entity_id
_entity_poly.type
_entity_poly.pdbx_seq_one_letter_code
_entity_poly.pdbx_strand_id
1 'polypeptide(L)'
;MALASSLYISGMLFFRDNLCKLEDENAEHMPIGFEVAFPSLLAIAKKLDIEVPDDSSFLQEIYARRNLKLKRISKDIMHNVPTTLLHSLEGMRGLDWKQLIKLQCLDGSFLFSPSSTAFALSQTKDKNCLEYLNKAVQRFKGGVPNVYPVDLFEHIWVVDRLQRLGISRYFVSEINECVDYIHRYWTENGICWARNSNVHDIDDTAMGFRILRLHGHQVSADVFKHFEKGGEFFCFAGQSTGAVTGMFNLYRASQVLFPGEKILEDAKEYSFEFLREKQAANELLDKWIITKDLPGEVGFALEIPWYASLPRVETRFFIEQYGGEDDVWIGKTLYRMSYINNSEYLQLAKLDYNNCQALHRIEWENFQKWYEECNLRDFGISRRTLIFSYFLAAASIFEPERSKERLAWATTTVLLDVVGSYFPENQINSSEQRRAFIHEFSYGISINGRRSGRKKTRQELVKLLLGTLNQLSLGALVVHGRDISHSLRHAWEKWLLIWELEGDRRQGEAELLVQTINLTAGYLVSEELLAHHPQYEQLVDLTNRTCYQLDHYKKNKVHYNGSYSTITSNTDRITTPQIESDMQELVQLVVQNPSDGIDSNIKQTFLQVAKSFYYSAICDPGTINYHIAKVLFERVP
;
A
#
# COMPACT_ATOMS: atom_id res chain seq x y z
N MET A 1 51.38 16.29 -0.62
CA MET A 1 51.95 15.61 0.56
C MET A 1 51.43 16.21 1.87
N ALA A 2 51.61 17.51 2.15
CA ALA A 2 51.15 18.13 3.40
C ALA A 2 49.66 17.91 3.74
N LEU A 3 48.76 18.05 2.76
CA LEU A 3 47.32 17.80 2.96
C LEU A 3 47.01 16.34 3.34
N ALA A 4 47.67 15.38 2.67
CA ALA A 4 47.48 13.95 2.96
C ALA A 4 47.98 13.58 4.36
N SER A 5 49.12 14.14 4.78
CA SER A 5 49.64 13.96 6.14
C SER A 5 48.73 14.58 7.20
N SER A 6 48.16 15.77 6.94
CA SER A 6 47.19 16.39 7.84
C SER A 6 45.93 15.54 7.99
N LEU A 7 45.36 15.04 6.89
CA LEU A 7 44.18 14.18 6.91
C LEU A 7 44.44 12.87 7.65
N TYR A 8 45.61 12.27 7.46
CA TYR A 8 46.01 11.07 8.19
C TYR A 8 46.05 11.31 9.71
N ILE A 9 46.70 12.38 10.17
CA ILE A 9 46.78 12.70 11.60
C ILE A 9 45.39 12.91 12.19
N SER A 10 44.55 13.72 11.54
CA SER A 10 43.18 13.96 11.99
C SER A 10 42.35 12.67 12.03
N GLY A 11 42.49 11.79 11.04
CA GLY A 11 41.80 10.50 11.02
C GLY A 11 42.24 9.57 12.15
N MET A 12 43.54 9.52 12.45
CA MET A 12 44.06 8.71 13.55
C MET A 12 43.63 9.22 14.92
N LEU A 13 43.58 10.54 15.12
CA LEU A 13 43.03 11.15 16.34
C LEU A 13 41.56 10.77 16.51
N PHE A 14 40.74 10.96 15.48
CA PHE A 14 39.33 10.57 15.51
C PHE A 14 39.17 9.08 15.85
N PHE A 15 39.95 8.20 15.21
CA PHE A 15 39.89 6.76 15.46
C PHE A 15 40.21 6.43 16.93
N ARG A 16 41.28 7.00 17.48
CA ARG A 16 41.69 6.77 18.88
C ARG A 16 40.66 7.30 19.88
N ASP A 17 40.16 8.50 19.64
CA ASP A 17 39.24 9.19 20.55
C ASP A 17 37.83 8.57 20.60
N ASN A 18 37.47 7.76 19.59
CA ASN A 18 36.12 7.21 19.46
C ASN A 18 36.04 5.67 19.49
N LEU A 19 37.16 4.94 19.37
CA LEU A 19 37.13 3.47 19.33
C LEU A 19 36.47 2.84 20.58
N CYS A 20 36.74 3.39 21.77
CA CYS A 20 36.15 2.91 23.01
C CYS A 20 34.63 3.15 23.10
N LYS A 21 34.09 4.13 22.37
CA LYS A 21 32.67 4.46 22.38
C LYS A 21 31.81 3.45 21.62
N LEU A 22 32.43 2.59 20.81
CA LEU A 22 31.70 1.53 20.09
C LEU A 22 31.11 0.46 21.00
N GLU A 23 31.56 0.38 22.26
CA GLU A 23 31.00 -0.53 23.27
C GLU A 23 29.56 -0.16 23.66
N ASP A 24 29.21 1.11 23.57
CA ASP A 24 27.91 1.66 24.00
C ASP A 24 26.87 1.73 22.87
N GLU A 25 27.25 1.40 21.64
CA GLU A 25 26.42 1.56 20.44
C GLU A 25 25.46 0.37 20.22
N ASN A 26 24.29 0.65 19.65
CA ASN A 26 23.29 -0.36 19.37
C ASN A 26 23.77 -1.34 18.27
N ALA A 27 23.89 -2.62 18.62
CA ALA A 27 24.32 -3.67 17.71
C ALA A 27 23.35 -3.90 16.52
N GLU A 28 22.08 -3.52 16.63
CA GLU A 28 21.08 -3.71 15.58
C GLU A 28 21.35 -2.83 14.35
N HIS A 29 21.88 -1.62 14.56
CA HIS A 29 22.26 -0.70 13.47
C HIS A 29 23.70 -0.89 12.99
N MET A 30 24.36 -1.98 13.41
CA MET A 30 25.72 -2.26 13.00
C MET A 30 25.78 -2.47 11.47
N PRO A 31 26.69 -1.76 10.76
CA PRO A 31 26.77 -1.86 9.30
C PRO A 31 26.99 -3.29 8.81
N ILE A 32 26.52 -3.57 7.59
CA ILE A 32 26.59 -4.89 6.99
C ILE A 32 28.04 -5.36 6.92
N GLY A 33 28.30 -6.53 7.51
CA GLY A 33 29.62 -7.15 7.46
C GLY A 33 30.67 -6.46 8.34
N PHE A 34 30.31 -5.48 9.18
CA PHE A 34 31.24 -4.75 10.05
C PHE A 34 32.08 -5.69 10.92
N GLU A 35 31.44 -6.71 11.52
CA GLU A 35 32.08 -7.74 12.34
C GLU A 35 33.19 -8.52 11.61
N VAL A 36 33.19 -8.52 10.27
CA VAL A 36 34.17 -9.24 9.45
C VAL A 36 35.15 -8.28 8.78
N ALA A 37 34.64 -7.16 8.26
CA ALA A 37 35.41 -6.13 7.57
C ALA A 37 36.33 -5.37 8.54
N PHE A 38 35.79 -4.88 9.67
CA PHE A 38 36.55 -4.05 10.60
C PHE A 38 37.78 -4.77 11.17
N PRO A 39 37.68 -6.00 11.72
CA PRO A 39 38.88 -6.68 12.23
C PRO A 39 39.88 -7.09 11.13
N SER A 40 39.42 -7.16 9.87
CA SER A 40 40.30 -7.39 8.72
C SER A 40 41.07 -6.14 8.33
N LEU A 41 40.44 -4.97 8.37
CA LEU A 41 41.09 -3.68 8.18
C LEU A 41 42.11 -3.40 9.28
N LEU A 42 41.81 -3.72 10.54
CA LEU A 42 42.78 -3.60 11.64
C LEU A 42 44.01 -4.49 11.41
N ALA A 43 43.81 -5.70 10.90
CA ALA A 43 44.93 -6.58 10.57
C ALA A 43 45.79 -6.06 9.41
N ILE A 44 45.20 -5.29 8.47
CA ILE A 44 45.95 -4.60 7.42
C ILE A 44 46.71 -3.41 8.02
N ALA A 45 46.06 -2.61 8.87
CA ALA A 45 46.68 -1.47 9.56
C ALA A 45 47.93 -1.91 10.34
N LYS A 46 47.83 -2.98 11.13
CA LYS A 46 48.97 -3.56 11.87
C LYS A 46 50.11 -4.02 10.96
N LYS A 47 49.82 -4.55 9.77
CA LYS A 47 50.84 -4.95 8.77
C LYS A 47 51.54 -3.77 8.12
N LEU A 48 50.93 -2.58 8.18
CA LEU A 48 51.47 -1.33 7.65
C LEU A 48 52.09 -0.46 8.76
N ASP A 49 52.34 -1.05 9.94
CA ASP A 49 52.87 -0.37 11.13
C ASP A 49 52.03 0.85 11.58
N ILE A 50 50.72 0.83 11.31
CA ILE A 50 49.77 1.81 11.82
C ILE A 50 49.38 1.41 13.24
N GLU A 51 49.63 2.31 14.20
CA GLU A 51 49.30 2.10 15.60
C GLU A 51 47.78 2.09 15.83
N VAL A 52 47.27 0.91 16.23
CA VAL A 52 45.88 0.66 16.61
C VAL A 52 45.84 0.53 18.14
N PRO A 53 44.90 1.18 18.85
CA PRO A 53 44.75 0.96 20.28
C PRO A 53 44.39 -0.51 20.54
N ASP A 54 45.25 -1.24 21.25
CA ASP A 54 45.13 -2.71 21.37
C ASP A 54 44.26 -3.16 22.56
N ASP A 55 43.81 -2.23 23.41
CA ASP A 55 43.33 -2.55 24.76
C ASP A 55 41.81 -2.35 24.99
N SER A 56 41.02 -2.00 23.97
CA SER A 56 39.56 -1.87 24.17
C SER A 56 38.88 -3.24 24.24
N SER A 57 37.95 -3.43 25.17
CA SER A 57 37.20 -4.68 25.31
C SER A 57 36.37 -5.00 24.05
N PHE A 58 35.89 -3.96 23.37
CA PHE A 58 35.25 -4.03 22.05
C PHE A 58 36.05 -4.83 21.02
N LEU A 59 37.36 -4.58 20.92
CA LEU A 59 38.19 -5.23 19.92
C LEU A 59 38.26 -6.74 20.13
N GLN A 60 38.39 -7.17 21.39
CA GLN A 60 38.39 -8.59 21.72
C GLN A 60 37.06 -9.24 21.35
N GLU A 61 35.95 -8.57 21.65
CA GLU A 61 34.61 -9.02 21.31
C GLU A 61 34.41 -9.14 19.79
N ILE A 62 34.76 -8.11 19.02
CA ILE A 62 34.54 -8.13 17.56
C ILE A 62 35.43 -9.17 16.86
N TYR A 63 36.65 -9.43 17.37
CA TYR A 63 37.45 -10.56 16.90
C TYR A 63 36.78 -11.92 17.21
N ALA A 64 36.16 -12.07 18.38
CA ALA A 64 35.42 -13.28 18.74
C ALA A 64 34.18 -13.46 17.84
N ARG A 65 33.37 -12.41 17.64
CA ARG A 65 32.21 -12.40 16.74
C ARG A 65 32.61 -12.76 15.32
N ARG A 66 33.70 -12.18 14.80
CA ARG A 66 34.28 -12.53 13.50
C ARG A 66 34.54 -14.03 13.38
N ASN A 67 35.28 -14.60 14.34
CA ASN A 67 35.70 -15.99 14.29
C ASN A 67 34.51 -16.95 14.33
N LEU A 68 33.50 -16.62 15.14
CA LEU A 68 32.26 -17.37 15.22
C LEU A 68 31.48 -17.31 13.90
N LYS A 69 31.40 -16.13 13.27
CA LYS A 69 30.73 -15.93 11.98
C LYS A 69 31.44 -16.67 10.85
N LEU A 70 32.77 -16.58 10.77
CA LEU A 70 33.58 -17.30 9.77
C LEU A 70 33.49 -18.82 9.92
N LYS A 71 33.30 -19.36 11.13
CA LYS A 71 33.07 -20.81 11.35
C LYS A 71 31.70 -21.27 10.84
N ARG A 72 30.69 -20.40 10.85
CA ARG A 72 29.34 -20.68 10.34
C ARG A 72 29.24 -20.61 8.82
N ILE A 73 30.17 -19.90 8.17
CA ILE A 73 30.21 -19.80 6.71
C ILE A 73 30.68 -21.13 6.12
N SER A 74 29.78 -21.82 5.42
CA SER A 74 30.16 -22.95 4.57
C SER A 74 30.99 -22.44 3.41
N LYS A 75 32.29 -22.74 3.43
CA LYS A 75 33.19 -22.38 2.33
C LYS A 75 32.77 -23.05 1.03
N ASP A 76 32.25 -24.27 1.08
CA ASP A 76 31.81 -24.97 -0.13
C ASP A 76 30.61 -24.28 -0.77
N ILE A 77 29.64 -23.81 0.01
CA ILE A 77 28.50 -23.05 -0.52
C ILE A 77 28.97 -21.71 -1.09
N MET A 78 29.83 -20.99 -0.36
CA MET A 78 30.32 -19.66 -0.75
C MET A 78 31.06 -19.64 -2.10
N HIS A 79 31.77 -20.72 -2.46
CA HIS A 79 32.53 -20.79 -3.71
C HIS A 79 31.74 -21.37 -4.90
N ASN A 80 30.58 -21.97 -4.65
CA ASN A 80 29.80 -22.67 -5.70
C ASN A 80 28.43 -22.05 -5.95
N VAL A 81 27.89 -21.26 -5.02
CA VAL A 81 26.56 -20.66 -5.11
C VAL A 81 26.64 -19.15 -4.84
N PRO A 82 26.01 -18.31 -5.66
CA PRO A 82 25.89 -16.89 -5.37
C PRO A 82 25.15 -16.68 -4.03
N THR A 83 25.79 -15.96 -3.10
CA THR A 83 25.21 -15.65 -1.78
C THR A 83 25.57 -14.22 -1.38
N THR A 84 24.91 -13.68 -0.34
CA THR A 84 25.21 -12.33 0.17
C THR A 84 26.66 -12.17 0.65
N LEU A 85 27.39 -13.27 0.87
CA LEU A 85 28.81 -13.26 1.22
C LEU A 85 29.69 -12.65 0.13
N LEU A 86 29.29 -12.76 -1.15
CA LEU A 86 29.98 -12.11 -2.27
C LEU A 86 29.99 -10.59 -2.11
N HIS A 87 29.02 -10.04 -1.38
CA HIS A 87 29.00 -8.61 -1.09
C HIS A 87 30.16 -8.21 -0.18
N SER A 88 30.81 -9.09 0.60
CA SER A 88 31.80 -8.71 1.63
C SER A 88 33.11 -9.51 1.60
N LEU A 89 33.65 -9.81 0.41
CA LEU A 89 34.85 -10.64 0.25
C LEU A 89 36.11 -10.03 0.87
N GLU A 90 36.18 -8.70 0.98
CA GLU A 90 37.35 -7.98 1.53
C GLU A 90 37.65 -8.30 3.00
N GLY A 91 36.65 -8.81 3.74
CA GLY A 91 36.81 -9.23 5.12
C GLY A 91 37.25 -10.69 5.31
N MET A 92 37.37 -11.45 4.22
CA MET A 92 37.57 -12.90 4.26
C MET A 92 38.99 -13.31 3.89
N ARG A 93 39.41 -14.48 4.40
CA ARG A 93 40.75 -15.04 4.16
C ARG A 93 40.64 -16.45 3.60
N GLY A 94 41.64 -16.85 2.81
CA GLY A 94 41.73 -18.19 2.22
C GLY A 94 40.60 -18.46 1.22
N LEU A 95 40.34 -17.49 0.35
CA LEU A 95 39.37 -17.57 -0.72
C LEU A 95 39.98 -18.27 -1.95
N ASP A 96 39.20 -19.12 -2.60
CA ASP A 96 39.53 -19.69 -3.91
C ASP A 96 38.98 -18.80 -5.03
N TRP A 97 39.83 -17.90 -5.51
CA TRP A 97 39.50 -16.95 -6.57
C TRP A 97 39.15 -17.62 -7.91
N LYS A 98 39.63 -18.84 -8.17
CA LYS A 98 39.29 -19.55 -9.41
C LYS A 98 37.82 -19.97 -9.44
N GLN A 99 37.25 -20.23 -8.27
CA GLN A 99 35.83 -20.54 -8.14
C GLN A 99 35.00 -19.27 -8.01
N LEU A 100 35.41 -18.32 -7.16
CA LEU A 100 34.67 -17.07 -6.96
C LEU A 100 34.44 -16.30 -8.26
N ILE A 101 35.41 -16.25 -9.17
CA ILE A 101 35.25 -15.51 -10.43
C ILE A 101 34.10 -16.03 -11.29
N LYS A 102 33.69 -17.29 -11.12
CA LYS A 102 32.54 -17.88 -11.82
C LYS A 102 31.20 -17.38 -11.26
N LEU A 103 31.21 -16.79 -10.07
CA LEU A 103 30.05 -16.21 -9.40
C LEU A 103 29.96 -14.69 -9.60
N GLN A 104 30.81 -14.11 -10.45
CA GLN A 104 30.80 -12.69 -10.78
C GLN A 104 29.47 -12.30 -11.43
N CYS A 105 28.95 -11.12 -11.09
CA CYS A 105 27.77 -10.54 -11.73
C CYS A 105 28.07 -10.18 -13.18
N LEU A 106 27.03 -10.10 -14.02
CA LEU A 106 27.19 -9.79 -15.45
C LEU A 106 27.83 -8.41 -15.72
N ASP A 107 27.74 -7.47 -14.78
CA ASP A 107 28.36 -6.16 -14.87
C ASP A 107 29.85 -6.13 -14.47
N GLY A 108 30.39 -7.27 -14.03
CA GLY A 108 31.77 -7.43 -13.55
C GLY A 108 31.95 -7.28 -12.04
N SER A 109 30.88 -6.99 -11.30
CA SER A 109 30.94 -6.83 -9.85
C SER A 109 30.89 -8.15 -9.09
N PHE A 110 31.28 -8.10 -7.82
CA PHE A 110 30.92 -9.10 -6.83
C PHE A 110 29.74 -8.58 -6.00
N LEU A 111 28.54 -9.06 -6.35
CA LEU A 111 27.25 -8.71 -5.76
C LEU A 111 27.10 -7.20 -5.56
N PHE A 112 27.40 -6.43 -6.63
CA PHE A 112 27.20 -4.98 -6.70
C PHE A 112 27.96 -4.17 -5.65
N SER A 113 28.99 -4.74 -5.01
CA SER A 113 29.81 -4.02 -4.04
C SER A 113 31.13 -3.53 -4.65
N PRO A 114 31.39 -2.21 -4.69
CA PRO A 114 32.68 -1.68 -5.10
C PRO A 114 33.85 -2.16 -4.26
N SER A 115 33.74 -2.23 -2.93
CA SER A 115 34.86 -2.67 -2.08
C SER A 115 35.19 -4.15 -2.26
N SER A 116 34.17 -5.01 -2.38
CA SER A 116 34.36 -6.45 -2.65
C SER A 116 35.02 -6.66 -4.02
N THR A 117 34.56 -5.91 -5.03
CA THR A 117 35.09 -5.98 -6.41
C THR A 117 36.51 -5.42 -6.50
N ALA A 118 36.83 -4.35 -5.77
CA ALA A 118 38.19 -3.82 -5.69
C ALA A 118 39.15 -4.81 -5.02
N PHE A 119 38.69 -5.49 -3.96
CA PHE A 119 39.47 -6.56 -3.35
C PHE A 119 39.69 -7.71 -4.33
N ALA A 120 38.67 -8.17 -5.03
CA ALA A 120 38.81 -9.21 -6.06
C ALA A 120 39.81 -8.79 -7.16
N LEU A 121 39.69 -7.58 -7.72
CA LEU A 121 40.62 -7.03 -8.70
C LEU A 121 42.07 -7.07 -8.19
N SER A 122 42.30 -6.73 -6.92
CA SER A 122 43.64 -6.73 -6.33
C SER A 122 44.30 -8.12 -6.38
N GLN A 123 43.48 -9.18 -6.23
CA GLN A 123 43.91 -10.57 -6.16
C GLN A 123 43.99 -11.26 -7.53
N THR A 124 43.09 -10.91 -8.46
CA THR A 124 42.91 -11.63 -9.73
C THR A 124 43.40 -10.87 -10.96
N LYS A 125 43.48 -9.54 -10.89
CA LYS A 125 43.67 -8.65 -12.05
C LYS A 125 42.59 -8.83 -13.14
N ASP A 126 41.41 -9.29 -12.75
CA ASP A 126 40.29 -9.50 -13.66
C ASP A 126 39.84 -8.19 -14.33
N LYS A 127 39.62 -8.25 -15.65
CA LYS A 127 39.28 -7.06 -16.46
C LYS A 127 37.85 -6.59 -16.21
N ASN A 128 36.91 -7.51 -15.96
CA ASN A 128 35.51 -7.15 -15.73
C ASN A 128 35.36 -6.41 -14.40
N CYS A 129 36.09 -6.84 -13.35
CA CYS A 129 36.16 -6.10 -12.08
C CYS A 129 36.64 -4.66 -12.29
N LEU A 130 37.70 -4.47 -13.08
CA LEU A 130 38.23 -3.14 -13.39
C LEU A 130 37.22 -2.30 -14.19
N GLU A 131 36.53 -2.89 -15.16
CA GLU A 131 35.51 -2.20 -15.96
C GLU A 131 34.34 -1.72 -15.09
N TYR A 132 33.83 -2.57 -14.19
CA TYR A 132 32.80 -2.20 -13.22
C TYR A 132 33.24 -1.01 -12.36
N LEU A 133 34.44 -1.07 -11.77
CA LEU A 133 34.96 -0.01 -10.90
C LEU A 133 35.17 1.29 -11.66
N ASN A 134 35.68 1.23 -12.90
CA ASN A 134 35.83 2.40 -13.75
C ASN A 134 34.49 3.06 -14.03
N LYS A 135 33.44 2.29 -14.34
CA LYS A 135 32.08 2.81 -14.54
C LYS A 135 31.56 3.51 -13.27
N ALA A 136 31.73 2.90 -12.10
CA ALA A 136 31.31 3.50 -10.83
C ALA A 136 32.08 4.82 -10.55
N VAL A 137 33.40 4.80 -10.62
CA VAL A 137 34.26 5.99 -10.38
C VAL A 137 33.92 7.11 -11.36
N GLN A 138 33.68 6.79 -12.64
CA GLN A 138 33.26 7.78 -13.64
C GLN A 138 31.89 8.38 -13.29
N ARG A 139 30.91 7.54 -12.93
CA ARG A 139 29.55 7.99 -12.57
C ARG A 139 29.54 8.91 -11.35
N PHE A 140 30.39 8.65 -10.36
CA PHE A 140 30.45 9.35 -9.09
C PHE A 140 31.66 10.29 -8.95
N LYS A 141 32.34 10.58 -10.07
CA LYS A 141 33.41 11.59 -10.18
C LYS A 141 34.52 11.42 -9.13
N GLY A 142 34.94 10.18 -8.89
CA GLY A 142 36.02 9.83 -7.96
C GLY A 142 35.59 8.91 -6.84
N GLY A 143 34.53 9.28 -6.10
CA GLY A 143 33.96 8.41 -5.05
C GLY A 143 33.25 7.18 -5.63
N VAL A 144 32.85 6.26 -4.76
CA VAL A 144 31.93 5.16 -5.08
C VAL A 144 30.99 4.91 -3.90
N PRO A 145 29.71 4.54 -4.14
CA PRO A 145 28.80 4.14 -3.07
C PRO A 145 29.19 2.76 -2.51
N ASN A 146 28.53 2.32 -1.44
CA ASN A 146 28.75 0.99 -0.87
C ASN A 146 28.12 -0.13 -1.72
N VAL A 147 27.12 0.21 -2.54
CA VAL A 147 26.41 -0.67 -3.47
C VAL A 147 26.09 0.08 -4.78
N TYR A 148 26.30 -0.55 -5.94
CA TYR A 148 25.94 0.01 -7.25
C TYR A 148 25.87 -1.07 -8.35
N PRO A 149 24.88 -1.03 -9.27
CA PRO A 149 23.74 -0.11 -9.30
C PRO A 149 22.71 -0.42 -8.20
N VAL A 150 21.70 0.45 -8.08
CA VAL A 150 20.52 0.30 -7.20
C VAL A 150 19.26 0.67 -7.99
N ASP A 151 19.25 0.34 -9.28
CA ASP A 151 18.27 0.82 -10.23
C ASP A 151 16.87 0.26 -9.96
N LEU A 152 16.72 -1.04 -9.73
CA LEU A 152 15.39 -1.60 -9.44
C LEU A 152 14.84 -1.09 -8.11
N PHE A 153 15.68 -1.09 -7.07
CA PHE A 153 15.33 -0.54 -5.76
C PHE A 153 14.86 0.92 -5.84
N GLU A 154 15.58 1.78 -6.56
CA GLU A 154 15.21 3.19 -6.73
C GLU A 154 13.87 3.38 -7.46
N HIS A 155 13.66 2.71 -8.59
CA HIS A 155 12.40 2.82 -9.34
C HIS A 155 11.21 2.30 -8.52
N ILE A 156 11.36 1.17 -7.84
CA ILE A 156 10.34 0.55 -6.99
C ILE A 156 9.94 1.50 -5.86
N TRP A 157 10.91 2.00 -5.11
CA TRP A 157 10.62 2.81 -3.94
C TRP A 157 10.13 4.22 -4.30
N VAL A 158 10.59 4.83 -5.40
CA VAL A 158 10.02 6.10 -5.89
C VAL A 158 8.52 5.96 -6.14
N VAL A 159 8.10 4.92 -6.87
CA VAL A 159 6.68 4.66 -7.15
C VAL A 159 5.90 4.48 -5.84
N ASP A 160 6.40 3.66 -4.92
CA ASP A 160 5.75 3.43 -3.63
C ASP A 160 5.60 4.71 -2.80
N ARG A 161 6.66 5.53 -2.70
CA ARG A 161 6.61 6.78 -1.93
C ARG A 161 5.62 7.77 -2.53
N LEU A 162 5.62 7.97 -3.84
CA LEU A 162 4.68 8.87 -4.52
C LEU A 162 3.22 8.43 -4.32
N GLN A 163 2.94 7.11 -4.38
CA GLN A 163 1.62 6.54 -4.15
C GLN A 163 1.14 6.73 -2.70
N ARG A 164 1.96 6.34 -1.72
CA ARG A 164 1.59 6.44 -0.30
C ARG A 164 1.47 7.89 0.17
N LEU A 165 2.33 8.79 -0.34
CA LEU A 165 2.21 10.24 -0.11
C LEU A 165 1.00 10.86 -0.83
N GLY A 166 0.29 10.08 -1.66
CA GLY A 166 -0.97 10.49 -2.26
C GLY A 166 -0.84 11.53 -3.37
N ILE A 167 0.34 11.63 -3.98
CA ILE A 167 0.70 12.60 -5.04
C ILE A 167 1.04 11.94 -6.37
N SER A 168 0.94 10.61 -6.47
CA SER A 168 1.22 9.83 -7.69
C SER A 168 0.43 10.28 -8.93
N ARG A 169 -0.78 10.83 -8.75
CA ARG A 169 -1.62 11.32 -9.87
C ARG A 169 -0.99 12.45 -10.69
N TYR A 170 0.02 13.12 -10.15
CA TYR A 170 0.79 14.14 -10.89
C TYR A 170 1.91 13.56 -11.76
N PHE A 171 2.23 12.28 -11.57
CA PHE A 171 3.42 11.62 -12.15
C PHE A 171 3.04 10.34 -12.91
N VAL A 172 1.86 10.29 -13.52
CA VAL A 172 1.34 9.06 -14.16
C VAL A 172 2.27 8.56 -15.26
N SER A 173 2.82 9.46 -16.09
CA SER A 173 3.74 9.08 -17.17
C SER A 173 5.05 8.52 -16.62
N GLU A 174 5.63 9.21 -15.64
CA GLU A 174 6.91 8.86 -15.02
C GLU A 174 6.80 7.55 -14.22
N ILE A 175 5.68 7.33 -13.53
CA ILE A 175 5.39 6.07 -12.83
C ILE A 175 5.29 4.93 -13.84
N ASN A 176 4.60 5.11 -14.96
CA ASN A 176 4.51 4.06 -15.99
C ASN A 176 5.90 3.72 -16.55
N GLU A 177 6.75 4.71 -16.80
CA GLU A 177 8.14 4.47 -17.22
C GLU A 177 8.94 3.67 -16.18
N CYS A 178 8.74 3.95 -14.89
CA CYS A 178 9.35 3.20 -13.80
C CYS A 178 8.85 1.77 -13.72
N VAL A 179 7.53 1.56 -13.83
CA VAL A 179 6.90 0.23 -13.82
C VAL A 179 7.38 -0.59 -15.02
N ASP A 180 7.45 0.00 -16.22
CA ASP A 180 7.98 -0.64 -17.42
C ASP A 180 9.46 -1.05 -17.25
N TYR A 181 10.26 -0.22 -16.57
CA TYR A 181 11.65 -0.55 -16.25
C TYR A 181 11.75 -1.73 -15.30
N ILE A 182 10.93 -1.76 -14.24
CA ILE A 182 10.87 -2.88 -13.28
C ILE A 182 10.46 -4.16 -14.00
N HIS A 183 9.41 -4.11 -14.84
CA HIS A 183 8.92 -5.26 -15.58
C HIS A 183 9.97 -5.83 -16.53
N ARG A 184 10.72 -4.97 -17.20
CA ARG A 184 11.78 -5.37 -18.15
C ARG A 184 12.84 -6.28 -17.53
N TYR A 185 13.10 -6.14 -16.24
CA TYR A 185 14.10 -6.91 -15.51
C TYR A 185 13.50 -7.86 -14.48
N TRP A 186 12.19 -8.02 -14.46
CA TRP A 186 11.49 -9.00 -13.63
C TRP A 186 11.86 -10.44 -14.06
N THR A 187 12.02 -11.35 -13.11
CA THR A 187 12.31 -12.76 -13.38
C THR A 187 11.42 -13.68 -12.55
N GLU A 188 11.28 -14.94 -12.98
CA GLU A 188 10.52 -15.97 -12.25
C GLU A 188 11.11 -16.32 -10.87
N ASN A 189 12.39 -16.02 -10.64
CA ASN A 189 13.07 -16.26 -9.36
C ASN A 189 13.11 -15.02 -8.47
N GLY A 190 12.54 -13.90 -8.94
CA GLY A 190 12.51 -12.62 -8.25
C GLY A 190 13.52 -11.64 -8.80
N ILE A 191 13.74 -10.57 -8.04
CA ILE A 191 14.69 -9.50 -8.33
C ILE A 191 15.46 -9.16 -7.05
N CYS A 192 16.47 -8.31 -7.19
CA CYS A 192 17.05 -7.60 -6.06
C CYS A 192 17.16 -6.12 -6.41
N TRP A 193 17.87 -5.36 -5.60
CA TRP A 193 18.06 -3.92 -5.79
C TRP A 193 18.67 -3.51 -7.14
N ALA A 194 19.31 -4.43 -7.85
CA ALA A 194 19.98 -4.21 -9.13
C ALA A 194 19.49 -5.18 -10.21
N ARG A 195 19.39 -4.69 -11.45
CA ARG A 195 19.04 -5.53 -12.60
C ARG A 195 20.05 -6.67 -12.84
N ASN A 196 19.57 -7.77 -13.43
CA ASN A 196 20.38 -8.90 -13.89
C ASN A 196 21.23 -9.56 -12.79
N SER A 197 20.71 -9.59 -11.57
CA SER A 197 21.31 -10.32 -10.47
C SER A 197 21.01 -11.82 -10.55
N ASN A 198 21.93 -12.63 -10.01
CA ASN A 198 21.70 -14.05 -9.74
C ASN A 198 21.34 -14.31 -8.25
N VAL A 199 21.29 -13.25 -7.45
CA VAL A 199 20.87 -13.26 -6.05
C VAL A 199 19.66 -12.36 -5.94
N HIS A 200 18.56 -12.90 -5.43
CA HIS A 200 17.30 -12.17 -5.26
C HIS A 200 17.06 -11.95 -3.77
N ASP A 201 16.31 -10.90 -3.43
CA ASP A 201 15.87 -10.64 -2.08
C ASP A 201 14.35 -10.46 -2.03
N ILE A 202 13.75 -10.80 -0.89
CA ILE A 202 12.30 -10.80 -0.74
C ILE A 202 11.73 -9.38 -0.69
N ASP A 203 12.52 -8.38 -0.32
CA ASP A 203 12.05 -7.00 -0.13
C ASP A 203 11.76 -6.36 -1.49
N ASP A 204 12.77 -6.33 -2.36
CA ASP A 204 12.65 -5.85 -3.73
C ASP A 204 11.67 -6.73 -4.53
N THR A 205 11.69 -8.05 -4.33
CA THR A 205 10.76 -8.97 -5.01
C THR A 205 9.31 -8.71 -4.59
N ALA A 206 9.02 -8.56 -3.29
CA ALA A 206 7.66 -8.30 -2.80
C ALA A 206 7.14 -6.95 -3.29
N MET A 207 7.98 -5.91 -3.23
CA MET A 207 7.62 -4.58 -3.69
C MET A 207 7.41 -4.54 -5.20
N GLY A 208 8.34 -5.10 -5.98
CA GLY A 208 8.24 -5.22 -7.43
C GLY A 208 7.00 -6.01 -7.85
N PHE A 209 6.74 -7.16 -7.22
CA PHE A 209 5.53 -7.96 -7.44
C PHE A 209 4.25 -7.15 -7.24
N ARG A 210 4.13 -6.47 -6.10
CA ARG A 210 2.93 -5.69 -5.75
C ARG A 210 2.70 -4.54 -6.74
N ILE A 211 3.76 -3.79 -7.08
CA ILE A 211 3.69 -2.67 -8.03
C ILE A 211 3.30 -3.18 -9.41
N LEU A 212 4.02 -4.18 -9.93
CA LEU A 212 3.75 -4.76 -11.26
C LEU A 212 2.32 -5.28 -11.35
N ARG A 213 1.88 -6.04 -10.34
CA ARG A 213 0.52 -6.56 -10.27
C ARG A 213 -0.48 -5.43 -10.29
N LEU A 214 -0.41 -4.45 -9.37
CA LEU A 214 -1.37 -3.36 -9.28
C LEU A 214 -1.40 -2.44 -10.51
N HIS A 215 -0.35 -2.45 -11.33
CA HIS A 215 -0.30 -1.77 -12.63
C HIS A 215 -0.69 -2.67 -13.82
N GLY A 216 -1.25 -3.85 -13.57
CA GLY A 216 -1.85 -4.73 -14.58
C GLY A 216 -0.88 -5.68 -15.28
N HIS A 217 0.37 -5.78 -14.82
CA HIS A 217 1.31 -6.77 -15.34
C HIS A 217 1.00 -8.17 -14.80
N GLN A 218 1.16 -9.17 -15.65
CA GLN A 218 1.00 -10.58 -15.28
C GLN A 218 2.27 -11.08 -14.60
N VAL A 219 2.26 -11.05 -13.26
CA VAL A 219 3.34 -11.58 -12.42
C VAL A 219 2.84 -12.74 -11.57
N SER A 220 3.58 -13.85 -11.59
CA SER A 220 3.24 -15.06 -10.83
C SER A 220 3.68 -14.94 -9.37
N ALA A 221 2.80 -15.34 -8.45
CA ALA A 221 3.13 -15.47 -7.03
C ALA A 221 4.17 -16.58 -6.75
N ASP A 222 4.43 -17.47 -7.70
CA ASP A 222 5.43 -18.54 -7.56
C ASP A 222 6.85 -18.02 -7.32
N VAL A 223 7.09 -16.74 -7.64
CA VAL A 223 8.33 -16.03 -7.31
C VAL A 223 8.70 -16.14 -5.82
N PHE A 224 7.70 -16.22 -4.94
CA PHE A 224 7.92 -16.30 -3.50
C PHE A 224 8.36 -17.69 -3.01
N LYS A 225 8.19 -18.74 -3.82
CA LYS A 225 8.65 -20.11 -3.48
C LYS A 225 10.17 -20.17 -3.27
N HIS A 226 10.92 -19.25 -3.87
CA HIS A 226 12.37 -19.17 -3.69
C HIS A 226 12.79 -18.73 -2.27
N PHE A 227 11.90 -18.02 -1.57
CA PHE A 227 12.15 -17.46 -0.25
C PHE A 227 11.47 -18.23 0.88
N GLU A 228 10.63 -19.20 0.53
CA GLU A 228 9.91 -20.06 1.47
C GLU A 228 10.73 -21.30 1.82
N LYS A 229 10.76 -21.64 3.10
CA LYS A 229 11.28 -22.93 3.55
C LYS A 229 10.63 -23.35 4.87
N GLY A 230 9.79 -24.38 4.80
CA GLY A 230 9.18 -25.00 5.98
C GLY A 230 8.07 -24.15 6.59
N GLY A 231 7.35 -23.37 5.77
CA GLY A 231 6.31 -22.43 6.18
C GLY A 231 6.83 -21.05 6.59
N GLU A 232 8.15 -20.86 6.62
CA GLU A 232 8.79 -19.58 6.96
C GLU A 232 9.34 -18.89 5.72
N PHE A 233 9.37 -17.55 5.74
CA PHE A 233 9.89 -16.70 4.66
C PHE A 233 11.15 -15.94 5.09
N PHE A 234 12.13 -15.86 4.20
CA PHE A 234 13.45 -15.28 4.51
C PHE A 234 13.84 -14.18 3.52
N CYS A 235 14.65 -13.22 3.97
CA CYS A 235 15.13 -12.14 3.08
C CYS A 235 15.94 -12.66 1.89
N PHE A 236 16.73 -13.72 2.09
CA PHE A 236 17.53 -14.37 1.05
C PHE A 236 17.40 -15.88 1.17
N ALA A 237 17.35 -16.56 0.02
CA ALA A 237 17.31 -18.02 -0.02
C ALA A 237 18.48 -18.65 0.76
N GLY A 238 18.16 -19.62 1.62
CA GLY A 238 19.14 -20.34 2.44
C GLY A 238 19.69 -19.57 3.65
N GLN A 239 19.18 -18.37 3.95
CA GLN A 239 19.47 -17.63 5.18
C GLN A 239 18.34 -17.79 6.20
N SER A 240 18.59 -17.39 7.45
CA SER A 240 17.68 -17.60 8.57
C SER A 240 17.18 -16.29 9.20
N THR A 241 17.28 -15.17 8.49
CA THR A 241 16.94 -13.84 9.02
C THR A 241 15.82 -13.20 8.21
N GLY A 242 14.71 -12.89 8.87
CA GLY A 242 13.69 -11.95 8.38
C GLY A 242 13.95 -10.56 8.95
N ALA A 243 13.96 -9.55 8.09
CA ALA A 243 13.99 -8.14 8.49
C ALA A 243 12.58 -7.58 8.56
N VAL A 244 12.35 -6.58 9.43
CA VAL A 244 11.02 -6.00 9.64
C VAL A 244 10.49 -5.39 8.35
N THR A 245 11.31 -4.62 7.62
CA THR A 245 10.90 -4.00 6.34
C THR A 245 10.61 -5.04 5.27
N GLY A 246 11.45 -6.06 5.12
CA GLY A 246 11.24 -7.14 4.15
C GLY A 246 9.95 -7.92 4.42
N MET A 247 9.67 -8.25 5.68
CA MET A 247 8.42 -8.93 6.07
C MET A 247 7.21 -8.01 5.97
N PHE A 248 7.35 -6.72 6.28
CA PHE A 248 6.30 -5.71 6.07
C PHE A 248 5.92 -5.60 4.60
N ASN A 249 6.89 -5.58 3.70
CA ASN A 249 6.62 -5.50 2.27
C ASN A 249 6.07 -6.82 1.71
N LEU A 250 6.51 -7.98 2.23
CA LEU A 250 5.86 -9.26 1.95
C LEU A 250 4.39 -9.26 2.40
N TYR A 251 4.09 -8.75 3.60
CA TYR A 251 2.73 -8.63 4.12
C TYR A 251 1.84 -7.74 3.25
N ARG A 252 2.38 -6.64 2.73
CA ARG A 252 1.64 -5.77 1.78
C ARG A 252 1.43 -6.44 0.44
N ALA A 253 2.43 -7.16 -0.07
CA ALA A 253 2.36 -7.87 -1.34
C ALA A 253 1.40 -9.06 -1.30
N SER A 254 1.35 -9.78 -0.19
CA SER A 254 0.46 -10.93 -0.03
C SER A 254 -1.02 -10.56 0.02
N GLN A 255 -1.36 -9.30 0.28
CA GLN A 255 -2.76 -8.84 0.30
C GLN A 255 -3.36 -8.57 -1.08
N VAL A 256 -2.54 -8.56 -2.14
CA VAL A 256 -3.00 -8.48 -3.54
C VAL A 256 -3.05 -9.86 -4.19
N LEU A 257 -3.31 -10.90 -3.39
CA LEU A 257 -3.43 -12.28 -3.87
C LEU A 257 -4.68 -12.51 -4.72
N PHE A 258 -4.57 -13.40 -5.70
CA PHE A 258 -5.67 -13.92 -6.49
C PHE A 258 -6.12 -15.29 -5.95
N PRO A 259 -7.36 -15.72 -6.25
CA PRO A 259 -7.87 -17.02 -5.80
C PRO A 259 -6.94 -18.17 -6.20
N GLY A 260 -6.61 -19.02 -5.23
CA GLY A 260 -5.78 -20.22 -5.43
C GLY A 260 -4.26 -19.99 -5.29
N GLU A 261 -3.79 -18.77 -5.05
CA GLU A 261 -2.36 -18.47 -4.83
C GLU A 261 -1.91 -18.83 -3.41
N LYS A 262 -1.80 -20.14 -3.13
CA LYS A 262 -1.52 -20.66 -1.78
C LYS A 262 -0.26 -20.07 -1.13
N ILE A 263 0.80 -19.85 -1.92
CA ILE A 263 2.05 -19.25 -1.44
C ILE A 263 1.85 -17.84 -0.85
N LEU A 264 0.89 -17.06 -1.35
CA LEU A 264 0.58 -15.74 -0.78
C LEU A 264 -0.31 -15.84 0.45
N GLU A 265 -1.18 -16.84 0.56
CA GLU A 265 -1.90 -17.10 1.81
C GLU A 265 -0.91 -17.39 2.93
N ASP A 266 0.05 -18.29 2.67
CA ASP A 266 1.09 -18.68 3.62
C ASP A 266 2.00 -17.48 3.95
N ALA A 267 2.36 -16.67 2.94
CA ALA A 267 3.13 -15.45 3.14
C ALA A 267 2.36 -14.42 3.98
N LYS A 268 1.04 -14.26 3.78
CA LYS A 268 0.20 -13.34 4.54
C LYS A 268 0.13 -13.74 6.00
N GLU A 269 -0.07 -15.03 6.28
CA GLU A 269 -0.12 -15.58 7.64
C GLU A 269 1.22 -15.39 8.35
N TYR A 270 2.31 -15.89 7.76
CA TYR A 270 3.65 -15.81 8.34
C TYR A 270 4.08 -14.35 8.61
N SER A 271 3.96 -13.48 7.61
CA SER A 271 4.40 -12.08 7.76
C SER A 271 3.54 -11.29 8.74
N PHE A 272 2.24 -11.57 8.83
CA PHE A 272 1.38 -10.96 9.84
C PHE A 272 1.78 -11.36 11.26
N GLU A 273 1.99 -12.66 11.50
CA GLU A 273 2.42 -13.19 12.79
C GLU A 273 3.79 -12.63 13.19
N PHE A 274 4.77 -12.68 12.28
CA PHE A 274 6.09 -12.10 12.50
C PHE A 274 6.03 -10.62 12.91
N LEU A 275 5.23 -9.82 12.21
CA LEU A 275 5.13 -8.38 12.50
C LEU A 275 4.38 -8.12 13.81
N ARG A 276 3.36 -8.92 14.16
CA ARG A 276 2.65 -8.83 15.44
C ARG A 276 3.54 -9.22 16.61
N GLU A 277 4.36 -10.27 16.46
CA GLU A 277 5.37 -10.65 17.46
C GLU A 277 6.37 -9.52 17.68
N LYS A 278 6.91 -8.94 16.59
CA LYS A 278 7.83 -7.80 16.68
C LYS A 278 7.18 -6.56 17.29
N GLN A 279 5.91 -6.29 16.98
CA GLN A 279 5.14 -5.21 17.61
C GLN A 279 4.98 -5.44 19.12
N ALA A 280 4.61 -6.65 19.53
CA ALA A 280 4.41 -7.01 20.95
C ALA A 280 5.71 -6.96 21.76
N ALA A 281 6.84 -7.30 21.13
CA ALA A 281 8.17 -7.24 21.74
C ALA A 281 8.78 -5.82 21.73
N ASN A 282 8.12 -4.82 21.11
CA ASN A 282 8.68 -3.49 20.86
C ASN A 282 10.00 -3.54 20.05
N GLU A 283 10.05 -4.46 19.09
CA GLU A 283 11.19 -4.75 18.21
C GLU A 283 10.88 -4.37 16.74
N LEU A 284 10.00 -3.39 16.51
CA LEU A 284 9.77 -2.80 15.18
C LEU A 284 10.90 -1.84 14.81
N LEU A 285 12.11 -2.37 14.81
CA LEU A 285 13.36 -1.74 14.39
C LEU A 285 13.91 -2.53 13.21
N ASP A 286 14.54 -1.85 12.26
CA ASP A 286 15.06 -2.49 11.07
C ASP A 286 16.57 -2.35 10.95
N LYS A 287 17.21 -3.44 10.53
CA LYS A 287 18.65 -3.52 10.36
C LYS A 287 19.16 -2.76 9.13
N TRP A 288 18.28 -2.48 8.17
CA TRP A 288 18.63 -1.93 6.86
C TRP A 288 18.27 -0.44 6.73
N ILE A 289 17.52 0.12 7.68
CA ILE A 289 17.08 1.51 7.62
C ILE A 289 16.77 2.09 9.00
N ILE A 290 17.17 3.35 9.19
CA ILE A 290 16.76 4.21 10.29
C ILE A 290 15.69 5.14 9.73
N THR A 291 14.43 4.92 10.12
CA THR A 291 13.28 5.70 9.67
C THR A 291 12.72 6.57 10.78
N LYS A 292 11.92 7.57 10.40
CA LYS A 292 11.17 8.40 11.34
C LYS A 292 10.14 7.62 12.16
N ASP A 293 9.35 6.72 11.56
CA ASP A 293 8.25 6.02 12.27
C ASP A 293 7.87 4.65 11.66
N LEU A 294 8.83 3.72 11.56
CA LEU A 294 8.54 2.33 11.18
C LEU A 294 7.46 1.66 12.05
N PRO A 295 7.42 1.84 13.39
CA PRO A 295 6.36 1.28 14.22
C PRO A 295 4.96 1.76 13.82
N GLY A 296 4.82 3.05 13.48
CA GLY A 296 3.57 3.60 12.97
C GLY A 296 3.19 3.05 11.60
N GLU A 297 4.13 2.89 10.68
CA GLU A 297 3.88 2.30 9.35
C GLU A 297 3.37 0.86 9.45
N VAL A 298 4.07 0.03 10.23
CA VAL A 298 3.70 -1.38 10.44
C VAL A 298 2.40 -1.47 11.23
N GLY A 299 2.25 -0.68 12.29
CA GLY A 299 1.04 -0.64 13.11
C GLY A 299 -0.20 -0.29 12.29
N PHE A 300 -0.12 0.71 11.41
CA PHE A 300 -1.24 1.06 10.53
C PHE A 300 -1.65 -0.10 9.63
N ALA A 301 -0.69 -0.78 8.98
CA ALA A 301 -0.99 -1.89 8.06
C ALA A 301 -1.56 -3.12 8.78
N LEU A 302 -1.15 -3.38 10.02
CA LEU A 302 -1.66 -4.50 10.83
C LEU A 302 -3.08 -4.27 11.34
N GLU A 303 -3.49 -3.01 11.52
CA GLU A 303 -4.85 -2.63 11.95
C GLU A 303 -5.80 -2.42 10.76
N ILE A 304 -5.29 -1.86 9.67
CA ILE A 304 -6.06 -1.53 8.47
C ILE A 304 -5.52 -2.35 7.28
N PRO A 305 -6.11 -3.53 7.00
CA PRO A 305 -5.72 -4.31 5.83
C PRO A 305 -5.98 -3.54 4.54
N TRP A 306 -5.33 -3.95 3.45
CA TRP A 306 -5.39 -3.30 2.15
C TRP A 306 -6.83 -3.18 1.61
N TYR A 307 -7.69 -4.17 1.85
CA TYR A 307 -9.12 -4.12 1.49
C TYR A 307 -9.89 -3.02 2.25
N ALA A 308 -9.42 -2.58 3.42
CA ALA A 308 -9.98 -1.47 4.19
C ALA A 308 -9.21 -0.15 4.03
N SER A 309 -8.03 -0.17 3.40
CA SER A 309 -7.19 1.02 3.26
C SER A 309 -7.78 2.00 2.26
N LEU A 310 -8.45 3.05 2.77
CA LEU A 310 -8.96 4.15 1.95
C LEU A 310 -7.81 5.13 1.62
N PRO A 311 -7.68 5.60 0.37
CA PRO A 311 -6.55 6.41 -0.10
C PRO A 311 -6.16 7.57 0.83
N ARG A 312 -7.11 8.43 1.22
CA ARG A 312 -6.78 9.58 2.10
C ARG A 312 -6.52 9.20 3.55
N VAL A 313 -6.98 8.05 4.01
CA VAL A 313 -6.66 7.55 5.36
C VAL A 313 -5.20 7.13 5.38
N GLU A 314 -4.78 6.25 4.46
CA GLU A 314 -3.38 5.80 4.36
C GLU A 314 -2.42 6.98 4.14
N THR A 315 -2.72 7.86 3.19
CA THR A 315 -1.91 9.06 2.94
C THR A 315 -1.80 9.96 4.17
N ARG A 316 -2.88 10.12 4.96
CA ARG A 316 -2.85 10.99 6.14
C ARG A 316 -1.82 10.54 7.16
N PHE A 317 -1.74 9.24 7.42
CA PHE A 317 -0.79 8.66 8.36
C PHE A 317 0.61 8.61 7.76
N PHE A 318 0.74 8.25 6.47
CA PHE A 318 2.05 8.15 5.86
C PHE A 318 2.77 9.49 5.73
N ILE A 319 2.06 10.61 5.54
CA ILE A 319 2.69 11.94 5.57
C ILE A 319 3.31 12.25 6.94
N GLU A 320 2.72 11.75 8.04
CA GLU A 320 3.29 11.91 9.39
C GLU A 320 4.48 10.96 9.61
N GLN A 321 4.49 9.80 8.95
CA GLN A 321 5.49 8.74 9.15
C GLN A 321 6.73 8.91 8.27
N TYR A 322 6.58 9.45 7.06
CA TYR A 322 7.68 9.62 6.11
C TYR A 322 8.74 10.60 6.64
N GLY A 323 10.00 10.17 6.68
CA GLY A 323 11.10 10.94 7.24
C GLY A 323 11.72 11.98 6.29
N GLY A 324 11.28 12.06 5.03
CA GLY A 324 11.88 12.97 4.07
C GLY A 324 13.36 12.67 3.87
N GLU A 325 14.20 13.70 3.88
CA GLU A 325 15.66 13.55 3.72
C GLU A 325 16.38 12.95 4.95
N ASP A 326 15.70 12.85 6.10
CA ASP A 326 16.30 12.42 7.37
C ASP A 326 16.48 10.90 7.46
N ASP A 327 15.66 10.11 6.74
CA ASP A 327 15.78 8.65 6.71
C ASP A 327 17.15 8.20 6.17
N VAL A 328 17.80 7.28 6.90
CA VAL A 328 19.16 6.79 6.58
C VAL A 328 19.10 5.30 6.30
N TRP A 329 19.66 4.86 5.18
CA TRP A 329 19.80 3.45 4.87
C TRP A 329 21.12 2.89 5.41
N ILE A 330 21.09 1.65 5.88
CA ILE A 330 22.23 0.95 6.47
C ILE A 330 22.74 -0.09 5.46
N GLY A 331 23.85 0.24 4.82
CA GLY A 331 24.62 -0.64 3.95
C GLY A 331 25.87 -1.17 4.65
N LYS A 332 26.96 -1.38 3.90
CA LYS A 332 28.30 -1.47 4.53
C LYS A 332 28.72 -0.19 5.25
N THR A 333 28.14 0.92 4.81
CA THR A 333 28.19 2.23 5.43
C THR A 333 26.78 2.82 5.41
N LEU A 334 26.54 3.84 6.22
CA LEU A 334 25.32 4.64 6.09
C LEU A 334 25.27 5.30 4.70
N TYR A 335 24.08 5.35 4.11
CA TYR A 335 23.86 6.02 2.83
C TYR A 335 22.47 6.64 2.77
N ARG A 336 22.27 7.55 1.82
CA ARG A 336 20.99 8.19 1.54
C ARG A 336 20.59 7.97 0.10
N MET A 337 19.28 7.93 -0.12
CA MET A 337 18.66 7.73 -1.43
C MET A 337 17.82 8.95 -1.78
N SER A 338 18.43 9.98 -2.34
CA SER A 338 17.79 11.30 -2.54
C SER A 338 16.52 11.26 -3.40
N TYR A 339 16.38 10.28 -4.29
CA TYR A 339 15.16 10.15 -5.10
C TYR A 339 14.04 9.37 -4.39
N ILE A 340 14.33 8.69 -3.28
CA ILE A 340 13.36 7.97 -2.45
C ILE A 340 12.99 8.81 -1.20
N ASN A 341 14.00 9.40 -0.57
CA ASN A 341 13.96 10.11 0.70
C ASN A 341 14.36 11.57 0.48
N ASN A 342 13.36 12.45 0.31
CA ASN A 342 13.60 13.88 0.13
C ASN A 342 12.46 14.73 0.70
N SER A 343 12.83 15.96 1.03
CA SER A 343 11.93 16.93 1.66
C SER A 343 10.93 17.52 0.66
N GLU A 344 11.25 17.54 -0.64
CA GLU A 344 10.39 18.05 -1.71
C GLU A 344 9.10 17.22 -1.87
N TYR A 345 9.21 15.89 -1.86
CA TYR A 345 8.05 14.98 -1.90
C TYR A 345 7.14 15.22 -0.70
N LEU A 346 7.71 15.33 0.50
CA LEU A 346 6.94 15.57 1.71
C LEU A 346 6.25 16.93 1.69
N GLN A 347 6.94 17.99 1.25
CA GLN A 347 6.37 19.33 1.14
C GLN A 347 5.22 19.36 0.13
N LEU A 348 5.40 18.74 -1.05
CA LEU A 348 4.35 18.64 -2.06
C LEU A 348 3.14 17.86 -1.53
N ALA A 349 3.37 16.73 -0.86
CA ALA A 349 2.31 15.92 -0.25
C ALA A 349 1.50 16.69 0.79
N LYS A 350 2.17 17.45 1.67
CA LYS A 350 1.51 18.31 2.66
C LYS A 350 0.67 19.41 2.01
N LEU A 351 1.20 20.07 0.99
CA LEU A 351 0.48 21.13 0.27
C LEU A 351 -0.74 20.56 -0.45
N ASP A 352 -0.54 19.48 -1.19
CA ASP A 352 -1.60 18.80 -1.95
C ASP A 352 -2.73 18.30 -1.03
N TYR A 353 -2.35 17.59 0.04
CA TYR A 353 -3.32 17.05 1.01
C TYR A 353 -4.16 18.18 1.62
N ASN A 354 -3.52 19.25 2.07
CA ASN A 354 -4.19 20.39 2.70
C ASN A 354 -5.08 21.16 1.71
N ASN A 355 -4.69 21.25 0.44
CA ASN A 355 -5.51 21.86 -0.61
C ASN A 355 -6.77 21.03 -0.88
N CYS A 356 -6.63 19.70 -1.00
CA CYS A 356 -7.76 18.79 -1.14
C CYS A 356 -8.69 18.89 0.08
N GLN A 357 -8.13 18.82 1.29
CA GLN A 357 -8.90 18.92 2.53
C GLN A 357 -9.65 20.26 2.65
N ALA A 358 -9.03 21.38 2.24
CA ALA A 358 -9.70 22.68 2.26
C ALA A 358 -10.94 22.70 1.36
N LEU A 359 -10.83 22.14 0.15
CA LEU A 359 -11.96 21.95 -0.76
C LEU A 359 -13.03 21.03 -0.14
N HIS A 360 -12.61 19.91 0.45
CA HIS A 360 -13.53 18.96 1.08
C HIS A 360 -14.31 19.58 2.24
N ARG A 361 -13.74 20.56 2.96
CA ARG A 361 -14.48 21.30 4.00
C ARG A 361 -15.54 22.23 3.41
N ILE A 362 -15.24 22.92 2.30
CA ILE A 362 -16.23 23.76 1.61
C ILE A 362 -17.39 22.91 1.07
N GLU A 363 -17.07 21.75 0.50
CA GLU A 363 -18.07 20.79 0.06
C GLU A 363 -18.90 20.24 1.21
N TRP A 364 -18.27 19.91 2.34
CA TRP A 364 -18.97 19.50 3.55
C TRP A 364 -19.95 20.57 4.04
N GLU A 365 -19.56 21.85 4.07
CA GLU A 365 -20.45 22.95 4.43
C GLU A 365 -21.68 23.03 3.50
N ASN A 366 -21.47 22.87 2.19
CA ASN A 366 -22.57 22.85 1.22
C ASN A 366 -23.43 21.60 1.35
N PHE A 367 -22.84 20.44 1.63
CA PHE A 367 -23.55 19.20 1.88
C PHE A 367 -24.41 19.28 3.16
N GLN A 368 -23.94 20.00 4.18
CA GLN A 368 -24.72 20.32 5.37
C GLN A 368 -25.90 21.26 5.09
N LYS A 369 -25.75 22.23 4.16
CA LYS A 369 -26.86 23.10 3.72
C LYS A 369 -27.91 22.30 2.98
N TRP A 370 -27.50 21.46 2.03
CA TRP A 370 -28.39 20.54 1.31
C TRP A 370 -29.20 19.65 2.28
N TYR A 371 -28.55 19.11 3.32
CA TYR A 371 -29.23 18.35 4.36
C TYR A 371 -30.37 19.12 5.05
N GLU A 372 -30.15 20.40 5.35
CA GLU A 372 -31.17 21.26 5.98
C GLU A 372 -32.25 21.69 5.00
N GLU A 373 -31.89 22.09 3.76
CA GLU A 373 -32.84 22.50 2.73
C GLU A 373 -33.82 21.38 2.35
N CYS A 374 -33.36 20.13 2.35
CA CYS A 374 -34.20 18.95 2.11
C CYS A 374 -34.96 18.47 3.36
N ASN A 375 -34.72 19.07 4.53
CA ASN A 375 -35.09 18.59 5.87
C ASN A 375 -34.86 17.07 6.02
N LEU A 376 -33.66 16.59 5.74
CA LEU A 376 -33.36 15.14 5.78
C LEU A 376 -33.49 14.54 7.18
N ARG A 377 -33.42 15.38 8.23
CA ARG A 377 -33.76 14.98 9.60
C ARG A 377 -35.16 14.38 9.70
N ASP A 378 -36.14 14.96 9.01
CA ASP A 378 -37.53 14.49 9.04
C ASP A 378 -37.71 13.14 8.35
N PHE A 379 -36.76 12.77 7.50
CA PHE A 379 -36.66 11.46 6.85
C PHE A 379 -35.79 10.46 7.63
N GLY A 380 -35.40 10.78 8.88
CA GLY A 380 -34.67 9.87 9.76
C GLY A 380 -33.15 9.94 9.63
N ILE A 381 -32.60 10.87 8.84
CA ILE A 381 -31.15 10.97 8.63
C ILE A 381 -30.50 11.78 9.75
N SER A 382 -29.55 11.15 10.44
CA SER A 382 -28.74 11.80 11.46
C SER A 382 -27.57 12.59 10.83
N ARG A 383 -27.07 13.59 11.56
CA ARG A 383 -25.82 14.30 11.18
C ARG A 383 -24.61 13.35 11.13
N ARG A 384 -24.64 12.27 11.92
CA ARG A 384 -23.60 11.23 11.94
C ARG A 384 -23.59 10.42 10.64
N THR A 385 -24.77 10.03 10.16
CA THR A 385 -24.92 9.37 8.85
C THR A 385 -24.40 10.27 7.75
N LEU A 386 -24.81 11.55 7.77
CA LEU A 386 -24.40 12.54 6.77
C LEU A 386 -22.88 12.69 6.66
N ILE A 387 -22.17 12.92 7.77
CA ILE A 387 -20.70 13.07 7.75
C ILE A 387 -20.01 11.78 7.36
N PHE A 388 -20.54 10.63 7.76
CA PHE A 388 -19.94 9.34 7.43
C PHE A 388 -20.04 9.04 5.93
N SER A 389 -21.21 9.26 5.31
CA SER A 389 -21.39 9.11 3.87
C SER A 389 -20.46 10.03 3.08
N TYR A 390 -20.32 11.29 3.52
CA TYR A 390 -19.41 12.24 2.90
C TYR A 390 -17.94 11.82 3.07
N PHE A 391 -17.56 11.39 4.27
CA PHE A 391 -16.21 10.91 4.56
C PHE A 391 -15.81 9.71 3.70
N LEU A 392 -16.68 8.71 3.54
CA LEU A 392 -16.35 7.54 2.71
C LEU A 392 -16.08 7.94 1.26
N ALA A 393 -16.90 8.81 0.69
CA ALA A 393 -16.70 9.33 -0.66
C ALA A 393 -15.41 10.16 -0.74
N ALA A 394 -15.18 11.07 0.20
CA ALA A 394 -14.02 11.96 0.21
C ALA A 394 -12.69 11.27 0.50
N ALA A 395 -12.71 10.21 1.29
CA ALA A 395 -11.53 9.41 1.57
C ALA A 395 -11.14 8.51 0.38
N SER A 396 -12.08 8.22 -0.52
CA SER A 396 -11.92 7.33 -1.67
C SER A 396 -11.61 8.07 -2.97
N ILE A 397 -12.39 9.10 -3.30
CA ILE A 397 -12.24 9.96 -4.48
C ILE A 397 -11.90 11.36 -3.99
N PHE A 398 -10.63 11.70 -3.87
CA PHE A 398 -10.21 12.91 -3.12
C PHE A 398 -9.83 14.07 -4.03
N GLU A 399 -9.65 13.81 -5.32
CA GLU A 399 -9.16 14.77 -6.30
C GLU A 399 -10.14 15.95 -6.43
N PRO A 400 -9.65 17.21 -6.53
CA PRO A 400 -10.51 18.38 -6.67
C PRO A 400 -11.41 18.33 -7.91
N GLU A 401 -10.87 17.88 -9.04
CA GLU A 401 -11.55 17.75 -10.33
C GLU A 401 -12.68 16.70 -10.31
N ARG A 402 -12.66 15.77 -9.36
CA ARG A 402 -13.66 14.70 -9.20
C ARG A 402 -14.74 15.02 -8.15
N SER A 403 -14.95 16.31 -7.85
CA SER A 403 -15.96 16.78 -6.88
C SER A 403 -17.38 16.28 -7.18
N LYS A 404 -17.76 16.19 -8.47
CA LYS A 404 -19.10 15.72 -8.86
C LYS A 404 -19.31 14.24 -8.55
N GLU A 405 -18.31 13.41 -8.81
CA GLU A 405 -18.33 11.98 -8.49
C GLU A 405 -18.45 11.74 -6.98
N ARG A 406 -17.65 12.47 -6.17
CA ARG A 406 -17.75 12.44 -4.70
C ARG A 406 -19.14 12.80 -4.19
N LEU A 407 -19.65 13.93 -4.62
CA LEU A 407 -20.92 14.45 -4.13
C LEU A 407 -22.06 13.52 -4.57
N ALA A 408 -21.99 12.96 -5.79
CA ALA A 408 -22.95 11.99 -6.27
C ALA A 408 -22.93 10.70 -5.45
N TRP A 409 -21.75 10.16 -5.14
CA TRP A 409 -21.59 9.04 -4.21
C TRP A 409 -22.23 9.36 -2.86
N ALA A 410 -21.75 10.40 -2.16
CA ALA A 410 -22.22 10.73 -0.82
C ALA A 410 -23.74 10.98 -0.78
N THR A 411 -24.27 11.66 -1.79
CA THR A 411 -25.70 11.96 -1.91
C THR A 411 -26.51 10.70 -2.14
N THR A 412 -26.07 9.81 -3.04
CA THR A 412 -26.75 8.53 -3.29
C THR A 412 -26.78 7.66 -2.05
N THR A 413 -25.66 7.56 -1.31
CA THR A 413 -25.64 6.84 -0.02
C THR A 413 -26.65 7.40 0.98
N VAL A 414 -26.77 8.73 1.08
CA VAL A 414 -27.76 9.36 1.97
C VAL A 414 -29.19 9.09 1.50
N LEU A 415 -29.45 9.17 0.19
CA LEU A 415 -30.78 8.89 -0.38
C LEU A 415 -31.21 7.43 -0.18
N LEU A 416 -30.28 6.49 -0.27
CA LEU A 416 -30.52 5.08 0.07
C LEU A 416 -30.94 4.92 1.54
N ASP A 417 -30.25 5.60 2.46
CA ASP A 417 -30.62 5.62 3.88
C ASP A 417 -31.96 6.32 4.12
N VAL A 418 -32.32 7.34 3.32
CA VAL A 418 -33.62 8.02 3.39
C VAL A 418 -34.74 7.06 3.02
N VAL A 419 -34.61 6.34 1.91
CA VAL A 419 -35.60 5.34 1.47
C VAL A 419 -35.75 4.24 2.53
N GLY A 420 -34.63 3.71 3.04
CA GLY A 420 -34.65 2.69 4.10
C GLY A 420 -35.29 3.17 5.40
N SER A 421 -35.05 4.42 5.80
CA SER A 421 -35.62 5.01 7.01
C SER A 421 -37.12 5.30 6.88
N TYR A 422 -37.58 5.70 5.69
CA TYR A 422 -38.99 5.96 5.41
C TYR A 422 -39.81 4.67 5.33
N PHE A 423 -39.21 3.57 4.86
CA PHE A 423 -39.83 2.25 4.72
C PHE A 423 -39.10 1.17 5.55
N PRO A 424 -39.26 1.14 6.89
CA PRO A 424 -38.57 0.19 7.75
C PRO A 424 -38.89 -1.27 7.39
N GLU A 425 -37.88 -2.14 7.46
CA GLU A 425 -37.93 -3.56 7.09
C GLU A 425 -39.07 -4.36 7.79
N ASN A 426 -39.47 -3.94 9.00
CA ASN A 426 -40.40 -4.68 9.86
C ASN A 426 -41.90 -4.28 9.73
N GLN A 427 -42.31 -3.59 8.66
CA GLN A 427 -43.73 -3.19 8.48
C GLN A 427 -44.50 -4.13 7.53
N ILE A 428 -45.60 -4.71 8.03
CA ILE A 428 -46.48 -5.70 7.37
C ILE A 428 -47.11 -5.18 6.06
N ASN A 429 -47.33 -3.87 5.92
CA ASN A 429 -47.91 -3.25 4.72
C ASN A 429 -46.84 -2.63 3.78
N SER A 430 -45.57 -2.99 3.92
CA SER A 430 -44.45 -2.35 3.20
C SER A 430 -44.49 -2.61 1.69
N SER A 431 -44.82 -3.82 1.22
CA SER A 431 -44.71 -4.19 -0.19
C SER A 431 -45.65 -3.37 -1.12
N GLU A 432 -46.92 -3.16 -0.73
CA GLU A 432 -47.85 -2.33 -1.51
C GLU A 432 -47.44 -0.85 -1.50
N GLN A 433 -46.95 -0.35 -0.36
CA GLN A 433 -46.45 1.01 -0.24
C GLN A 433 -45.19 1.25 -1.08
N ARG A 434 -44.29 0.24 -1.15
CA ARG A 434 -43.11 0.22 -2.03
C ARG A 434 -43.52 0.25 -3.50
N ARG A 435 -44.41 -0.63 -3.95
CA ARG A 435 -44.94 -0.60 -5.34
C ARG A 435 -45.53 0.74 -5.71
N ALA A 436 -46.32 1.32 -4.82
CA ALA A 436 -46.95 2.61 -5.09
C ALA A 436 -45.94 3.78 -5.06
N PHE A 437 -44.86 3.69 -4.29
CA PHE A 437 -43.73 4.62 -4.36
C PHE A 437 -42.98 4.49 -5.70
N ILE A 438 -42.69 3.28 -6.13
CA ILE A 438 -42.01 3.00 -7.42
C ILE A 438 -42.86 3.50 -8.57
N HIS A 439 -44.16 3.25 -8.56
CA HIS A 439 -45.07 3.76 -9.57
C HIS A 439 -45.05 5.30 -9.64
N GLU A 440 -45.08 5.99 -8.49
CA GLU A 440 -44.97 7.46 -8.46
C GLU A 440 -43.60 7.97 -8.94
N PHE A 441 -42.53 7.22 -8.68
CA PHE A 441 -41.19 7.53 -9.15
C PHE A 441 -41.03 7.35 -10.67
N SER A 442 -41.54 6.25 -11.23
CA SER A 442 -41.44 5.91 -12.67
C SER A 442 -42.39 6.71 -13.57
N TYR A 443 -43.63 6.95 -13.13
CA TYR A 443 -44.67 7.57 -13.98
C TYR A 443 -45.08 8.97 -13.53
N GLY A 444 -44.52 9.48 -12.44
CA GLY A 444 -44.85 10.78 -11.88
C GLY A 444 -46.04 10.74 -10.91
N ILE A 445 -46.27 11.89 -10.25
CA ILE A 445 -47.23 11.99 -9.15
C ILE A 445 -48.67 12.03 -9.70
N SER A 446 -49.50 11.06 -9.33
CA SER A 446 -50.96 11.18 -9.49
C SER A 446 -51.51 12.22 -8.50
N ILE A 447 -52.02 13.33 -9.01
CA ILE A 447 -52.62 14.42 -8.22
C ILE A 447 -54.00 13.97 -7.75
N ASN A 448 -54.09 13.05 -6.78
CA ASN A 448 -55.34 12.77 -6.07
C ASN A 448 -55.05 12.13 -4.70
N GLY A 449 -54.74 12.96 -3.70
CA GLY A 449 -54.60 12.52 -2.31
C GLY A 449 -54.70 13.70 -1.34
N ARG A 450 -55.71 13.64 -0.44
CA ARG A 450 -55.92 14.66 0.61
C ARG A 450 -54.72 14.72 1.56
N ARG A 451 -54.25 15.93 1.85
CA ARG A 451 -53.25 16.21 2.90
C ARG A 451 -53.77 15.73 4.25
N SER A 452 -53.07 14.78 4.87
CA SER A 452 -53.33 14.39 6.25
C SER A 452 -52.01 14.18 6.99
N GLY A 453 -51.80 14.98 8.05
CA GLY A 453 -50.89 14.66 9.15
C GLY A 453 -49.45 15.16 9.07
N ARG A 454 -48.87 15.35 10.26
CA ARG A 454 -47.52 15.84 10.60
C ARG A 454 -46.32 15.00 10.08
N LYS A 455 -46.55 13.92 9.33
CA LYS A 455 -45.49 13.06 8.77
C LYS A 455 -45.27 13.43 7.31
N LYS A 456 -44.01 13.59 6.88
CA LYS A 456 -43.69 13.86 5.48
C LYS A 456 -44.31 12.80 4.56
N THR A 457 -44.80 13.25 3.41
CA THR A 457 -45.58 12.41 2.51
C THR A 457 -44.69 11.64 1.54
N ARG A 458 -45.15 10.49 1.04
CA ARG A 458 -44.49 9.72 -0.02
C ARG A 458 -44.16 10.59 -1.24
N GLN A 459 -45.04 11.53 -1.57
CA GLN A 459 -44.84 12.49 -2.67
C GLN A 459 -43.67 13.45 -2.41
N GLU A 460 -43.42 13.85 -1.16
CA GLU A 460 -42.26 14.66 -0.80
C GLU A 460 -40.96 13.87 -0.94
N LEU A 461 -40.97 12.58 -0.61
CA LEU A 461 -39.84 11.68 -0.84
C LEU A 461 -39.53 11.52 -2.34
N VAL A 462 -40.56 11.29 -3.17
CA VAL A 462 -40.38 11.21 -4.63
C VAL A 462 -39.82 12.51 -5.20
N LYS A 463 -40.34 13.67 -4.75
CA LYS A 463 -39.82 14.99 -5.15
C LYS A 463 -38.38 15.21 -4.73
N LEU A 464 -38.02 14.80 -3.51
CA LEU A 464 -36.65 14.87 -3.02
C LEU A 464 -35.71 14.04 -3.90
N LEU A 465 -36.07 12.79 -4.17
CA LEU A 465 -35.28 11.88 -4.98
C LEU A 465 -35.11 12.44 -6.40
N LEU A 466 -36.20 12.67 -7.13
CA LEU A 466 -36.14 13.20 -8.51
C LEU A 466 -35.45 14.57 -8.58
N GLY A 467 -35.70 15.46 -7.63
CA GLY A 467 -35.04 16.77 -7.57
C GLY A 467 -33.53 16.63 -7.41
N THR A 468 -33.08 15.70 -6.59
CA THR A 468 -31.66 15.44 -6.37
C THR A 468 -31.02 14.76 -7.58
N LEU A 469 -31.67 13.78 -8.21
CA LEU A 469 -31.17 13.16 -9.45
C LEU A 469 -31.01 14.19 -10.56
N ASN A 470 -31.97 15.11 -10.72
CA ASN A 470 -31.86 16.20 -11.68
C ASN A 470 -30.67 17.13 -11.38
N GLN A 471 -30.39 17.41 -10.10
CA GLN A 471 -29.22 18.20 -9.71
C GLN A 471 -27.90 17.49 -10.06
N LEU A 472 -27.81 16.19 -9.82
CA LEU A 472 -26.64 15.39 -10.19
C LEU A 472 -26.44 15.37 -11.71
N SER A 473 -27.51 15.15 -12.47
CA SER A 473 -27.47 15.15 -13.94
C SER A 473 -27.10 16.51 -14.52
N LEU A 474 -27.64 17.60 -13.96
CA LEU A 474 -27.24 18.95 -14.34
C LEU A 474 -25.76 19.20 -14.07
N GLY A 475 -25.26 18.71 -12.92
CA GLY A 475 -23.84 18.76 -12.58
C GLY A 475 -22.96 18.06 -13.63
N ALA A 476 -23.33 16.84 -14.03
CA ALA A 476 -22.63 16.09 -15.07
C ALA A 476 -22.72 16.76 -16.44
N LEU A 477 -23.88 17.32 -16.80
CA LEU A 477 -24.08 18.08 -18.04
C LEU A 477 -23.16 19.30 -18.13
N VAL A 478 -23.01 20.04 -17.02
CA VAL A 478 -22.12 21.22 -16.98
C VAL A 478 -20.65 20.84 -17.11
N VAL A 479 -20.22 19.71 -16.52
CA VAL A 479 -18.81 19.30 -16.53
C VAL A 479 -18.41 18.57 -17.81
N HIS A 480 -19.25 17.64 -18.27
CA HIS A 480 -18.92 16.73 -19.38
C HIS A 480 -19.69 17.04 -20.68
N GLY A 481 -20.64 18.00 -20.65
CA GLY A 481 -21.51 18.28 -21.80
C GLY A 481 -22.51 17.15 -22.10
N ARG A 482 -22.76 16.25 -21.13
CA ARG A 482 -23.60 15.06 -21.32
C ARG A 482 -24.76 15.02 -20.33
N ASP A 483 -25.96 14.77 -20.86
CA ASP A 483 -27.14 14.54 -20.04
C ASP A 483 -27.22 13.07 -19.63
N ILE A 484 -27.10 12.81 -18.32
CA ILE A 484 -27.19 11.47 -17.73
C ILE A 484 -28.55 11.23 -17.06
N SER A 485 -29.52 12.14 -17.21
CA SER A 485 -30.80 12.08 -16.50
C SER A 485 -31.56 10.78 -16.73
N HIS A 486 -31.55 10.28 -17.97
CA HIS A 486 -32.18 9.00 -18.31
C HIS A 486 -31.49 7.83 -17.61
N SER A 487 -30.19 7.66 -17.83
CA SER A 487 -29.43 6.52 -17.28
C SER A 487 -29.36 6.54 -15.75
N LEU A 488 -29.23 7.72 -15.13
CA LEU A 488 -29.26 7.84 -13.68
C LEU A 488 -30.63 7.47 -13.12
N ARG A 489 -31.72 7.91 -13.76
CA ARG A 489 -33.07 7.50 -13.38
C ARG A 489 -33.25 5.99 -13.54
N HIS A 490 -32.81 5.43 -14.65
CA HIS A 490 -32.90 4.00 -14.92
C HIS A 490 -32.15 3.16 -13.87
N ALA A 491 -30.93 3.58 -13.48
CA ALA A 491 -30.16 2.95 -12.40
C ALA A 491 -30.95 2.90 -11.08
N TRP A 492 -31.59 4.01 -10.71
CA TRP A 492 -32.44 4.09 -9.53
C TRP A 492 -33.72 3.25 -9.67
N GLU A 493 -34.35 3.21 -10.84
CA GLU A 493 -35.52 2.36 -11.10
C GLU A 493 -35.16 0.87 -10.95
N LYS A 494 -34.01 0.45 -11.50
CA LYS A 494 -33.48 -0.92 -11.35
C LYS A 494 -33.28 -1.29 -9.88
N TRP A 495 -32.59 -0.44 -9.12
CA TRP A 495 -32.37 -0.67 -7.69
C TRP A 495 -33.70 -0.74 -6.91
N LEU A 496 -34.62 0.17 -7.18
CA LEU A 496 -35.93 0.20 -6.51
C LEU A 496 -36.75 -1.08 -6.76
N LEU A 497 -36.70 -1.63 -7.97
CA LEU A 497 -37.38 -2.89 -8.31
C LEU A 497 -36.78 -4.07 -7.53
N ILE A 498 -35.44 -4.16 -7.44
CA ILE A 498 -34.77 -5.18 -6.62
C ILE A 498 -35.19 -5.04 -5.15
N TRP A 499 -35.20 -3.82 -4.64
CA TRP A 499 -35.60 -3.53 -3.26
C TRP A 499 -37.09 -3.85 -2.98
N GLU A 500 -38.00 -3.69 -3.95
CA GLU A 500 -39.40 -4.07 -3.77
C GLU A 500 -39.60 -5.58 -3.64
N LEU A 501 -38.84 -6.35 -4.43
CA LEU A 501 -38.88 -7.81 -4.45
C LEU A 501 -38.23 -8.42 -3.20
N GLU A 502 -36.98 -8.03 -2.91
CA GLU A 502 -36.17 -8.62 -1.84
C GLU A 502 -36.50 -8.01 -0.47
N GLY A 503 -36.94 -6.75 -0.46
CA GLY A 503 -37.26 -6.00 0.74
C GLY A 503 -36.10 -5.54 1.60
N ASP A 504 -34.86 -5.90 1.22
CA ASP A 504 -33.62 -5.40 1.81
C ASP A 504 -33.00 -4.33 0.90
N ARG A 505 -32.77 -3.14 1.46
CA ARG A 505 -32.19 -1.99 0.74
C ARG A 505 -30.73 -2.22 0.32
N ARG A 506 -30.05 -3.16 0.96
CA ARG A 506 -28.64 -3.48 0.72
C ARG A 506 -28.43 -4.27 -0.56
N GLN A 507 -29.48 -4.93 -1.06
CA GLN A 507 -29.44 -5.61 -2.35
C GLN A 507 -29.38 -4.57 -3.48
N GLY A 508 -28.37 -4.70 -4.35
CA GLY A 508 -28.13 -3.79 -5.48
C GLY A 508 -27.58 -2.40 -5.11
N GLU A 509 -27.32 -2.11 -3.83
CA GLU A 509 -26.80 -0.79 -3.40
C GLU A 509 -25.42 -0.49 -4.01
N ALA A 510 -24.53 -1.48 -4.05
CA ALA A 510 -23.18 -1.27 -4.54
C ALA A 510 -23.17 -0.99 -6.05
N GLU A 511 -23.98 -1.71 -6.83
CA GLU A 511 -24.19 -1.43 -8.26
C GLU A 511 -24.70 0.00 -8.48
N LEU A 512 -25.70 0.45 -7.72
CA LEU A 512 -26.23 1.81 -7.85
C LEU A 512 -25.16 2.87 -7.58
N LEU A 513 -24.31 2.66 -6.57
CA LEU A 513 -23.19 3.56 -6.26
C LEU A 513 -22.18 3.59 -7.41
N VAL A 514 -21.75 2.42 -7.90
CA VAL A 514 -20.80 2.31 -9.01
C VAL A 514 -21.35 2.98 -10.27
N GLN A 515 -22.61 2.72 -10.64
CA GLN A 515 -23.25 3.35 -11.79
C GLN A 515 -23.35 4.86 -11.62
N THR A 516 -23.74 5.35 -10.43
CA THR A 516 -23.82 6.78 -10.15
C THR A 516 -22.45 7.45 -10.31
N ILE A 517 -21.40 6.88 -9.74
CA ILE A 517 -20.03 7.41 -9.83
C ILE A 517 -19.57 7.43 -11.28
N ASN A 518 -19.69 6.32 -12.00
CA ASN A 518 -19.23 6.23 -13.39
C ASN A 518 -20.01 7.16 -14.34
N LEU A 519 -21.33 7.26 -14.20
CA LEU A 519 -22.15 8.18 -14.98
C LEU A 519 -21.73 9.64 -14.72
N THR A 520 -21.48 9.99 -13.46
CA THR A 520 -21.08 11.37 -13.09
C THR A 520 -19.64 11.70 -13.46
N ALA A 521 -18.78 10.69 -13.65
CA ALA A 521 -17.44 10.82 -14.23
C ALA A 521 -17.46 10.98 -15.77
N GLY A 522 -18.63 10.84 -16.41
CA GLY A 522 -18.78 10.92 -17.87
C GLY A 522 -18.59 9.59 -18.60
N TYR A 523 -18.45 8.47 -17.88
CA TYR A 523 -18.43 7.13 -18.48
C TYR A 523 -19.86 6.70 -18.82
N LEU A 524 -20.30 7.02 -20.04
CA LEU A 524 -21.45 6.39 -20.68
C LEU A 524 -20.96 5.19 -21.45
N VAL A 525 -21.09 4.01 -20.85
CA VAL A 525 -21.04 2.80 -21.66
C VAL A 525 -22.45 2.52 -22.13
N SER A 526 -22.62 2.15 -23.40
CA SER A 526 -23.96 1.83 -23.93
C SER A 526 -24.63 0.79 -23.04
N GLU A 527 -25.84 1.07 -22.55
CA GLU A 527 -26.60 0.17 -21.68
C GLU A 527 -26.74 -1.23 -22.33
N GLU A 528 -26.86 -1.30 -23.67
CA GLU A 528 -26.89 -2.55 -24.44
C GLU A 528 -25.55 -3.29 -24.52
N LEU A 529 -24.42 -2.57 -24.47
CA LEU A 529 -23.08 -3.18 -24.53
C LEU A 529 -22.62 -3.70 -23.16
N LEU A 530 -22.97 -3.03 -22.05
CA LEU A 530 -22.62 -3.50 -20.70
C LEU A 530 -23.56 -4.56 -20.16
N ALA A 531 -24.88 -4.46 -20.44
CA ALA A 531 -25.86 -5.44 -19.98
C ALA A 531 -25.66 -6.83 -20.61
N HIS A 532 -24.73 -6.97 -21.56
CA HIS A 532 -24.36 -8.22 -22.19
C HIS A 532 -22.85 -8.48 -22.12
N HIS A 533 -22.10 -7.71 -21.34
CA HIS A 533 -20.66 -7.91 -21.17
C HIS A 533 -20.41 -8.85 -19.97
N PRO A 534 -20.00 -10.12 -20.18
CA PRO A 534 -19.98 -11.12 -19.12
C PRO A 534 -19.10 -10.73 -17.92
N GLN A 535 -17.98 -10.06 -18.16
CA GLN A 535 -17.11 -9.60 -17.06
C GLN A 535 -17.65 -8.39 -16.31
N TYR A 536 -18.46 -7.54 -16.96
CA TYR A 536 -19.09 -6.42 -16.26
C TYR A 536 -20.19 -6.95 -15.33
N GLU A 537 -20.98 -7.91 -15.81
CA GLU A 537 -21.95 -8.63 -14.97
C GLU A 537 -21.25 -9.31 -13.79
N GLN A 538 -20.11 -9.99 -14.02
CA GLN A 538 -19.33 -10.60 -12.95
C GLN A 538 -18.84 -9.56 -11.92
N LEU A 539 -18.35 -8.40 -12.35
CA LEU A 539 -17.97 -7.30 -11.45
C LEU A 539 -19.15 -6.79 -10.62
N VAL A 540 -20.32 -6.63 -11.24
CA VAL A 540 -21.55 -6.20 -10.58
C VAL A 540 -22.01 -7.21 -9.54
N ASP A 541 -22.14 -8.48 -9.92
CA ASP A 541 -22.61 -9.56 -9.05
C ASP A 541 -21.69 -9.73 -7.85
N LEU A 542 -20.38 -9.76 -8.11
CA LEU A 542 -19.38 -9.93 -7.08
C LEU A 542 -19.38 -8.75 -6.11
N THR A 543 -19.37 -7.52 -6.63
CA THR A 543 -19.34 -6.31 -5.78
C THR A 543 -20.61 -6.20 -4.93
N ASN A 544 -21.79 -6.46 -5.51
CA ASN A 544 -23.05 -6.50 -4.76
C ASN A 544 -23.03 -7.58 -3.67
N ARG A 545 -22.63 -8.80 -4.02
CA ARG A 545 -22.54 -9.93 -3.09
C ARG A 545 -21.59 -9.62 -1.92
N THR A 546 -20.40 -9.12 -2.21
CA THR A 546 -19.40 -8.77 -1.18
C THR A 546 -19.89 -7.64 -0.28
N CYS A 547 -20.42 -6.55 -0.85
CA CYS A 547 -20.91 -5.41 -0.07
C CYS A 547 -22.09 -5.81 0.82
N TYR A 548 -22.99 -6.66 0.33
CA TYR A 548 -24.10 -7.22 1.09
C TYR A 548 -23.62 -8.07 2.27
N GLN A 549 -22.67 -8.98 2.03
CA GLN A 549 -22.08 -9.81 3.09
C GLN A 549 -21.35 -8.98 4.15
N LEU A 550 -20.65 -7.93 3.75
CA LEU A 550 -19.95 -6.99 4.65
C LEU A 550 -20.92 -6.21 5.55
N ASP A 551 -22.05 -5.72 5.02
CA ASP A 551 -23.07 -5.05 5.84
C ASP A 551 -23.71 -6.03 6.85
N HIS A 552 -24.00 -7.26 6.42
CA HIS A 552 -24.53 -8.29 7.32
C HIS A 552 -23.52 -8.66 8.43
N TYR A 553 -22.24 -8.83 8.08
CA TYR A 553 -21.16 -9.04 9.05
C TYR A 553 -21.10 -7.90 10.08
N LYS A 554 -21.15 -6.66 9.62
CA LYS A 554 -21.18 -5.47 10.49
C LYS A 554 -22.37 -5.48 11.45
N LYS A 555 -23.60 -5.75 10.96
CA LYS A 555 -24.81 -5.81 11.79
C LYS A 555 -24.67 -6.85 12.90
N ASN A 556 -24.15 -8.03 12.58
CA ASN A 556 -23.95 -9.11 13.55
C ASN A 556 -22.87 -8.78 14.57
N LYS A 557 -21.72 -8.20 14.15
CA LYS A 557 -20.66 -7.76 15.05
C LYS A 557 -21.16 -6.77 16.11
N VAL A 558 -22.07 -5.86 15.73
CA VAL A 558 -22.69 -4.89 16.67
C VAL A 558 -23.64 -5.57 17.66
N HIS A 559 -24.36 -6.63 17.26
CA HIS A 559 -25.29 -7.34 18.15
C HIS A 559 -24.57 -8.14 19.24
N TYR A 560 -23.39 -8.69 18.97
CA TYR A 560 -22.61 -9.46 19.96
C TYR A 560 -21.89 -8.58 20.99
N ASN A 561 -21.45 -7.36 20.63
CA ASN A 561 -20.80 -6.44 21.57
C ASN A 561 -21.77 -5.83 22.62
N GLY A 562 -23.08 -6.08 22.52
CA GLY A 562 -24.09 -5.72 23.53
C GLY A 562 -24.15 -6.65 24.74
N SER A 563 -23.48 -7.81 24.68
CA SER A 563 -23.30 -8.73 25.81
C SER A 563 -21.82 -8.73 26.23
N TYR A 564 -21.55 -8.47 27.51
CA TYR A 564 -20.22 -8.55 28.09
C TYR A 564 -19.56 -9.91 27.80
N SER A 565 -18.59 -9.95 26.88
CA SER A 565 -17.51 -10.94 26.92
C SER A 565 -16.31 -10.50 26.08
N THR A 566 -15.16 -10.44 26.76
CA THR A 566 -13.81 -10.64 26.24
C THR A 566 -13.76 -11.72 25.15
N ILE A 567 -13.48 -11.32 23.91
CA ILE A 567 -12.96 -12.27 22.90
C ILE A 567 -11.45 -12.20 22.98
N THR A 568 -10.91 -12.99 23.91
CA THR A 568 -9.59 -13.60 23.79
C THR A 568 -9.82 -15.05 23.37
N SER A 569 -9.29 -15.39 22.19
CA SER A 569 -9.00 -16.73 21.64
C SER A 569 -9.84 -17.23 20.45
N ASN A 570 -9.12 -17.46 19.33
CA ASN A 570 -9.35 -18.39 18.22
C ASN A 570 -10.38 -18.08 17.13
N THR A 571 -10.28 -16.92 16.48
CA THR A 571 -10.51 -16.81 15.02
C THR A 571 -9.78 -15.58 14.47
N ASP A 572 -8.53 -15.73 14.05
CA ASP A 572 -7.63 -14.68 13.52
C ASP A 572 -8.08 -14.06 12.17
N ARG A 573 -9.36 -14.17 11.82
CA ARG A 573 -9.90 -13.69 10.54
C ARG A 573 -10.64 -12.38 10.72
N ILE A 574 -10.15 -11.34 10.03
CA ILE A 574 -10.73 -9.98 10.03
C ILE A 574 -12.18 -9.99 9.53
N THR A 575 -12.50 -10.86 8.56
CA THR A 575 -13.86 -11.10 8.05
C THR A 575 -14.12 -12.59 7.79
N THR A 576 -15.17 -12.95 7.05
CA THR A 576 -15.48 -14.35 6.73
C THR A 576 -14.66 -14.83 5.51
N PRO A 577 -14.38 -16.14 5.39
CA PRO A 577 -13.64 -16.68 4.23
C PRO A 577 -14.31 -16.39 2.89
N GLN A 578 -15.65 -16.34 2.87
CA GLN A 578 -16.39 -16.00 1.65
C GLN A 578 -16.16 -14.55 1.22
N ILE A 579 -16.16 -13.61 2.18
CA ILE A 579 -15.87 -12.20 1.90
C ILE A 579 -14.46 -12.04 1.36
N GLU A 580 -13.47 -12.71 1.97
CA GLU A 580 -12.08 -12.69 1.50
C GLU A 580 -11.95 -13.28 0.09
N SER A 581 -12.58 -14.43 -0.19
CA SER A 581 -12.57 -15.05 -1.52
C SER A 581 -13.21 -14.16 -2.58
N ASP A 582 -14.34 -13.53 -2.26
CA ASP A 582 -15.03 -12.63 -3.18
C ASP A 582 -14.19 -11.37 -3.45
N MET A 583 -13.52 -10.81 -2.43
CA MET A 583 -12.59 -9.70 -2.60
C MET A 583 -11.37 -10.08 -3.45
N GLN A 584 -10.84 -11.29 -3.31
CA GLN A 584 -9.72 -11.79 -4.13
C GLN A 584 -10.11 -11.88 -5.60
N GLU A 585 -11.29 -12.45 -5.89
CA GLU A 585 -11.84 -12.53 -7.25
C GLU A 585 -12.06 -11.11 -7.83
N LEU A 586 -12.55 -10.17 -7.02
CA LEU A 586 -12.79 -8.79 -7.45
C LEU A 586 -11.48 -8.10 -7.79
N VAL A 587 -10.48 -8.26 -6.93
CA VAL A 587 -9.13 -7.73 -7.16
C VAL A 587 -8.54 -8.32 -8.43
N GLN A 588 -8.70 -9.61 -8.68
CA GLN A 588 -8.25 -10.24 -9.92
C GLN A 588 -8.89 -9.60 -11.15
N LEU A 589 -10.21 -9.46 -11.18
CA LEU A 589 -10.94 -8.87 -12.32
C LEU A 589 -10.58 -7.40 -12.57
N VAL A 590 -10.33 -6.64 -11.50
CA VAL A 590 -10.02 -5.22 -11.57
C VAL A 590 -8.57 -4.96 -11.98
N VAL A 591 -7.65 -5.75 -11.43
CA VAL A 591 -6.21 -5.55 -11.59
C VAL A 591 -5.70 -6.22 -12.86
N GLN A 592 -6.18 -7.42 -13.21
CA GLN A 592 -5.84 -7.99 -14.49
C GLN A 592 -6.43 -7.13 -15.61
N ASN A 593 -5.60 -6.82 -16.60
CA ASN A 593 -6.01 -6.11 -17.80
C ASN A 593 -6.09 -7.09 -18.98
N PRO A 594 -7.06 -8.03 -19.01
CA PRO A 594 -7.36 -8.69 -20.27
C PRO A 594 -7.87 -7.62 -21.25
N SER A 595 -7.64 -7.81 -22.54
CA SER A 595 -8.22 -6.97 -23.60
C SER A 595 -9.74 -7.19 -23.67
N ASP A 596 -10.46 -6.83 -22.61
CA ASP A 596 -11.89 -6.99 -22.44
C ASP A 596 -12.69 -5.75 -22.85
N GLY A 597 -12.02 -4.62 -23.09
CA GLY A 597 -12.66 -3.41 -23.56
C GLY A 597 -13.39 -2.61 -22.47
N ILE A 598 -13.31 -3.01 -21.19
CA ILE A 598 -13.79 -2.20 -20.07
C ILE A 598 -12.69 -1.23 -19.65
N ASP A 599 -13.02 0.06 -19.58
CA ASP A 599 -12.09 1.10 -19.09
C ASP A 599 -11.60 0.77 -17.67
N SER A 600 -10.30 0.89 -17.44
CA SER A 600 -9.70 0.54 -16.15
C SER A 600 -10.25 1.41 -15.00
N ASN A 601 -10.64 2.65 -15.26
CA ASN A 601 -11.25 3.52 -14.24
C ASN A 601 -12.61 2.99 -13.81
N ILE A 602 -13.40 2.44 -14.73
CA ILE A 602 -14.70 1.81 -14.41
C ILE A 602 -14.48 0.62 -13.46
N LYS A 603 -13.50 -0.24 -13.76
CA LYS A 603 -13.12 -1.37 -12.89
C LYS A 603 -12.67 -0.89 -11.51
N GLN A 604 -11.83 0.15 -11.45
CA GLN A 604 -11.36 0.71 -10.19
C GLN A 604 -12.50 1.25 -9.33
N THR A 605 -13.57 1.79 -9.92
CA THR A 605 -14.77 2.22 -9.18
C THR A 605 -15.41 1.08 -8.38
N PHE A 606 -15.51 -0.13 -8.96
CA PHE A 606 -16.04 -1.31 -8.24
C PHE A 606 -15.19 -1.64 -7.01
N LEU A 607 -13.86 -1.68 -7.17
CA LEU A 607 -12.95 -1.95 -6.06
C LEU A 607 -13.02 -0.85 -4.99
N GLN A 608 -13.08 0.42 -5.38
CA GLN A 608 -13.20 1.55 -4.44
C GLN A 608 -14.48 1.47 -3.61
N VAL A 609 -15.62 1.15 -4.24
CA VAL A 609 -16.87 0.95 -3.52
C VAL A 609 -16.75 -0.25 -2.57
N ALA A 610 -16.28 -1.41 -3.03
CA ALA A 610 -16.11 -2.58 -2.17
C ALA A 610 -15.21 -2.31 -0.96
N LYS A 611 -14.07 -1.62 -1.17
CA LYS A 611 -13.16 -1.21 -0.09
C LYS A 611 -13.81 -0.29 0.93
N SER A 612 -14.70 0.62 0.51
CA SER A 612 -15.45 1.48 1.43
C SER A 612 -16.40 0.71 2.34
N PHE A 613 -17.04 -0.35 1.83
CA PHE A 613 -17.89 -1.26 2.61
C PHE A 613 -17.04 -2.10 3.56
N TYR A 614 -15.88 -2.58 3.08
CA TYR A 614 -14.96 -3.36 3.88
C TYR A 614 -14.43 -2.54 5.06
N TYR A 615 -13.93 -1.32 4.80
CA TYR A 615 -13.55 -0.35 5.84
C TYR A 615 -14.67 -0.15 6.87
N SER A 616 -15.89 0.08 6.38
CA SER A 616 -17.08 0.32 7.21
C SER A 616 -17.49 -0.86 8.08
N ALA A 617 -17.13 -2.09 7.69
CA ALA A 617 -17.46 -3.33 8.39
C ALA A 617 -16.44 -3.67 9.49
N ILE A 618 -15.16 -3.38 9.23
CA ILE A 618 -14.09 -3.77 10.16
C ILE A 618 -13.78 -2.70 11.20
N CYS A 619 -13.84 -1.41 10.83
CA CYS A 619 -13.47 -0.30 11.70
C CYS A 619 -14.59 -0.02 12.72
N ASP A 620 -14.22 0.10 13.99
CA ASP A 620 -15.16 0.46 15.04
C ASP A 620 -15.53 1.96 14.99
N PRO A 621 -16.65 2.36 15.63
CA PRO A 621 -17.08 3.76 15.70
C PRO A 621 -16.03 4.78 16.16
N GLY A 622 -15.17 4.40 17.11
CA GLY A 622 -14.12 5.28 17.64
C GLY A 622 -13.05 5.55 16.60
N THR A 623 -12.56 4.49 15.95
CA THR A 623 -11.60 4.58 14.84
C THR A 623 -12.16 5.40 13.67
N ILE A 624 -13.41 5.18 13.29
CA ILE A 624 -14.08 5.96 12.23
C ILE A 624 -14.13 7.45 12.60
N ASN A 625 -14.53 7.79 13.82
CA ASN A 625 -14.59 9.19 14.25
C ASN A 625 -13.20 9.85 14.28
N TYR A 626 -12.18 9.10 14.70
CA TYR A 626 -10.79 9.56 14.67
C TYR A 626 -10.31 9.81 13.24
N HIS A 627 -10.58 8.89 12.31
CA HIS A 627 -10.23 9.06 10.90
C HIS A 627 -10.98 10.24 10.26
N ILE A 628 -12.27 10.41 10.54
CA ILE A 628 -13.04 11.58 10.08
C ILE A 628 -12.37 12.89 10.54
N ALA A 629 -12.02 12.98 11.82
CA ALA A 629 -11.36 14.15 12.39
C ALA A 629 -10.02 14.43 11.69
N LYS A 630 -9.16 13.42 11.60
CA LYS A 630 -7.82 13.50 10.99
C LYS A 630 -7.85 13.85 9.50
N VAL A 631 -8.76 13.25 8.75
CA VAL A 631 -8.81 13.36 7.28
C VAL A 631 -9.51 14.63 6.82
N LEU A 632 -10.64 15.00 7.43
CA LEU A 632 -11.45 16.13 6.94
C LEU A 632 -11.18 17.45 7.66
N PHE A 633 -10.72 17.40 8.92
CA PHE A 633 -10.75 18.60 9.79
C PHE A 633 -9.39 18.97 10.39
N GLU A 634 -8.45 18.03 10.51
CA GLU A 634 -7.10 18.28 10.99
C GLU A 634 -6.12 18.51 9.84
N ARG A 635 -5.61 19.74 9.74
CA ARG A 635 -4.62 20.09 8.73
C ARG A 635 -3.31 19.37 9.00
N VAL A 636 -2.64 18.90 7.94
CA VAL A 636 -1.29 18.35 8.06
C VAL A 636 -0.30 19.49 8.36
N PRO A 637 0.53 19.38 9.41
CA PRO A 637 1.41 20.45 9.86
C PRO A 637 2.60 20.74 8.93
#